data_AF-A0A183H0E8-F1
#
_entry.id   AF-A0A183H0E8-F1
#
_cell.length_a   1.000
_cell.length_b   1.000
_cell.length_c   1.000
_cell.angle_alpha   90.00
_cell.angle_beta   90.00
_cell.angle_gamma   90.00
#
_symmetry.space_group_name_H-M   'P 1'
#
loop_
_entity.id
_entity.type
_entity.pdbx_description
1 polymer ?
#
loop_
_entity_poly.entity_id
_entity_poly.type
_entity_poly.pdbx_seq_one_letter_code
_entity_poly.pdbx_strand_id
1 'polypeptide(L)'
;MSSANDTANDEMRDGTINKTSASISEEEFCRLQEQLLELRNRNYELLEENRRQQNYINSLPSKGTEALLFASKLVGRKKDKDTSNEKLENEVRLLQHKLSSQEEEFRLQQSTLLSELNKVVKQCEFLEAKTKECGENNGSNELSEQNLSDMEKLMKKNSELEIEVSSLREMLTEKDLLVAQIKASDQELLSSKEVLIEEINRERERSANLENELHEAMDLHTADRELIIEKEKALQNFYGKLMEKVITSDEQSQTDDLQEYTRSLEAECERLREIEKVTFEKDALLKEGQKLQNILEMELQTAKAEALAEKEKKIAEETVWEEMKQRFSTEIQALNMHVLELQHSKEEEQNSAAQNFEMIKMALEATIKEGEEEIKRKDEEIKVALKKQSSMVKELRRQVQSEKKRAEQAEKHLDDVLGMSDANVYTHSSARIRIGGSPSTLSDRFKVKGDGESSICSWAFVAEPDRNSSHNFDEESSCSASILEADNAELISRLAILQKKYAETLDRLNVIEEENTLLRKEVDEKSEVIAQWIRTIPDTNHSPQVANSSPGLRFRRMLEMVRMDESTADIRDMNRRLQRMLEETLSKNLVLQKNIQTLLEKDVASTVPGGTNIPETNEGLDVDLDKTASGLRTVDDGEYEENKCDDEALLDELSRREFTVFVLSEVGKPIFASCGHEEQLCSLIALIQTFVMVVTSWNDNLKRIRSAQMQISFSYRSPLILCIVSRDGFQLDAQVDLVYKQMLSIICRAQLISIFQTKGPNFDLRFMLKGMCFLTLFMNLSDFGFQK
;
A
#
# COMPACT_ATOMS: atom_id res chain seq x y z
N MET A 1 -39.16 25.93 -53.73
CA MET A 1 -39.64 27.33 -53.66
C MET A 1 -38.90 28.12 -54.73
N SER A 2 -39.63 28.79 -55.63
CA SER A 2 -39.30 29.98 -56.47
C SER A 2 -37.92 30.07 -57.15
N SER A 3 -37.67 30.53 -58.37
CA SER A 3 -38.39 31.06 -59.55
C SER A 3 -37.33 31.78 -60.41
N ALA A 4 -37.56 31.91 -61.73
CA ALA A 4 -36.79 32.67 -62.76
C ALA A 4 -35.68 31.85 -63.46
N ASN A 5 -35.85 31.23 -64.64
CA ASN A 5 -36.37 31.69 -65.96
C ASN A 5 -35.61 32.92 -66.50
N ASP A 6 -34.74 32.77 -67.51
CA ASP A 6 -34.99 32.63 -68.97
C ASP A 6 -34.95 33.98 -69.70
N THR A 7 -34.69 33.92 -71.02
CA THR A 7 -34.70 34.98 -72.07
C THR A 7 -33.33 35.58 -72.42
N ALA A 8 -32.95 35.83 -73.68
CA ALA A 8 -33.54 35.64 -75.01
C ALA A 8 -32.38 35.84 -76.02
N ASN A 9 -32.24 34.97 -77.01
CA ASN A 9 -32.57 35.19 -78.43
C ASN A 9 -32.05 36.50 -79.10
N ASP A 10 -31.22 36.24 -80.12
CA ASP A 10 -31.37 36.71 -81.50
C ASP A 10 -31.06 38.18 -81.80
N GLU A 11 -29.99 38.42 -82.58
CA GLU A 11 -30.03 39.38 -83.68
C GLU A 11 -28.84 39.20 -84.64
N MET A 12 -29.18 38.88 -85.89
CA MET A 12 -28.31 38.99 -87.06
C MET A 12 -27.92 40.46 -87.33
N ARG A 13 -26.65 40.72 -87.68
CA ARG A 13 -26.24 41.41 -88.93
C ARG A 13 -24.75 41.77 -88.98
N ASP A 14 -24.10 41.18 -89.98
CA ASP A 14 -23.29 41.81 -91.03
C ASP A 14 -22.15 42.79 -90.67
N GLY A 15 -20.97 42.51 -91.22
CA GLY A 15 -19.76 43.31 -91.04
C GLY A 15 -18.50 42.60 -91.51
N THR A 16 -18.41 42.37 -92.82
CA THR A 16 -17.22 41.84 -93.52
C THR A 16 -15.97 42.69 -93.22
N ILE A 17 -14.78 42.05 -93.34
CA ILE A 17 -13.44 42.60 -93.69
C ILE A 17 -12.39 42.43 -92.57
N ASN A 18 -11.69 41.29 -92.56
CA ASN A 18 -10.31 41.20 -93.08
C ASN A 18 -9.76 39.76 -92.98
N LYS A 19 -9.63 39.13 -94.15
CA LYS A 19 -8.89 37.87 -94.32
C LYS A 19 -7.40 38.14 -94.17
N THR A 20 -6.85 37.86 -93.00
CA THR A 20 -5.47 37.36 -92.88
C THR A 20 -5.58 35.95 -92.31
N SER A 21 -5.88 34.99 -93.18
CA SER A 21 -5.76 33.57 -92.86
C SER A 21 -4.28 33.24 -92.70
N ALA A 22 -3.75 33.39 -91.49
CA ALA A 22 -2.59 32.64 -91.06
C ALA A 22 -3.04 31.17 -90.99
N SER A 23 -2.97 30.47 -92.12
CA SER A 23 -3.19 29.04 -92.18
C SER A 23 -2.01 28.37 -91.46
N ILE A 24 -2.24 28.02 -90.19
CA ILE A 24 -1.38 27.10 -89.43
C ILE A 24 -1.17 25.87 -90.32
N SER A 25 0.08 25.43 -90.47
CA SER A 25 0.34 24.26 -91.31
C SER A 25 -0.35 23.03 -90.71
N GLU A 26 -0.76 22.08 -91.55
CA GLU A 26 -1.43 20.86 -91.08
C GLU A 26 -0.58 20.10 -90.04
N GLU A 27 0.74 20.22 -90.16
CA GLU A 27 1.72 19.65 -89.24
C GLU A 27 1.75 20.38 -87.89
N GLU A 28 1.62 21.72 -87.88
CA GLU A 28 1.47 22.51 -86.66
C GLU A 28 0.12 22.28 -85.97
N PHE A 29 -0.95 22.06 -86.75
CA PHE A 29 -2.26 21.70 -86.22
C PHE A 29 -2.24 20.32 -85.54
N CYS A 30 -1.62 19.32 -86.16
CA CYS A 30 -1.44 17.99 -85.57
C CYS A 30 -0.61 18.05 -84.27
N ARG A 31 0.48 18.82 -84.25
CA ARG A 31 1.27 19.03 -83.03
C ARG A 31 0.48 19.69 -81.91
N LEU A 32 -0.30 20.73 -82.23
CA LEU A 32 -1.14 21.40 -81.24
C LEU A 32 -2.26 20.48 -80.73
N GLN A 33 -2.81 19.63 -81.59
CA GLN A 33 -3.81 18.64 -81.19
C GLN A 33 -3.23 17.58 -80.26
N GLU A 34 -2.01 17.10 -80.54
CA GLU A 34 -1.29 16.15 -79.69
C GLU A 34 -0.95 16.77 -78.32
N GLN A 35 -0.46 18.01 -78.30
CA GLN A 35 -0.21 18.75 -77.06
C GLN A 35 -1.51 18.99 -76.25
N LEU A 36 -2.63 19.27 -76.91
CA LEU A 36 -3.91 19.42 -76.24
C LEU A 36 -4.37 18.09 -75.61
N LEU A 37 -4.16 16.97 -76.30
CA LEU A 37 -4.50 15.64 -75.80
C LEU A 37 -3.63 15.26 -74.60
N GLU A 38 -2.33 15.55 -74.67
CA GLU A 38 -1.37 15.32 -73.59
C GLU A 38 -1.71 16.18 -72.36
N LEU A 39 -2.01 17.47 -72.56
CA LEU A 39 -2.47 18.36 -71.49
C LEU A 39 -3.79 17.87 -70.88
N ARG A 40 -4.72 17.35 -71.69
CA ARG A 40 -5.99 16.82 -71.20
C ARG A 40 -5.78 15.55 -70.37
N ASN A 41 -4.90 14.65 -70.79
CA ASN A 41 -4.54 13.45 -70.03
C ASN A 41 -3.87 13.82 -68.71
N ARG A 42 -2.92 14.76 -68.73
CA ARG A 42 -2.26 15.29 -67.53
C ARG A 42 -3.27 15.89 -66.55
N ASN A 43 -4.29 16.58 -67.05
CA ASN A 43 -5.35 17.17 -66.23
C ASN A 43 -6.22 16.10 -65.56
N TYR A 44 -6.57 15.02 -66.27
CA TYR A 44 -7.29 13.88 -65.68
C TYR A 44 -6.47 13.16 -64.61
N GLU A 45 -5.17 12.97 -64.81
CA GLU A 45 -4.28 12.41 -63.79
C GLU A 45 -4.25 13.28 -62.53
N LEU A 46 -4.10 14.60 -62.70
CA LEU A 46 -4.08 15.56 -61.58
C LEU A 46 -5.41 15.60 -60.82
N LEU A 47 -6.54 15.46 -61.51
CA LEU A 47 -7.86 15.37 -60.89
C LEU A 47 -8.00 14.10 -60.05
N GLU A 48 -7.51 12.96 -60.54
CA GLU A 48 -7.55 11.70 -59.82
C GLU A 48 -6.62 11.72 -58.60
N GLU A 49 -5.43 12.33 -58.73
CA GLU A 49 -4.50 12.58 -57.62
C GLU A 49 -5.15 13.47 -56.54
N ASN A 50 -5.80 14.56 -56.94
CA ASN A 50 -6.53 15.45 -56.03
C ASN A 50 -7.65 14.71 -55.29
N ARG A 51 -8.38 13.85 -56.00
CA ARG A 51 -9.46 13.04 -55.40
C ARG A 51 -8.91 12.05 -54.37
N ARG A 52 -7.76 11.41 -54.64
CA ARG A 52 -7.07 10.52 -53.68
C ARG A 52 -6.62 11.28 -52.44
N GLN A 53 -6.01 12.45 -52.63
CA GLN A 53 -5.58 13.31 -51.51
C GLN A 53 -6.77 13.78 -50.68
N GLN A 54 -7.88 14.17 -51.31
CA GLN A 54 -9.09 14.57 -50.60
C GLN A 54 -9.70 13.41 -49.80
N ASN A 55 -9.71 12.19 -50.34
CA ASN A 55 -10.16 11.01 -49.62
C ASN A 55 -9.24 10.68 -48.43
N TYR A 56 -7.93 10.86 -48.59
CA TYR A 56 -6.96 10.69 -47.51
C TYR A 56 -7.18 11.73 -46.40
N ILE A 57 -7.34 13.01 -46.76
CA ILE A 57 -7.66 14.09 -45.82
C ILE A 57 -8.98 13.83 -45.10
N ASN A 58 -10.02 13.34 -45.79
CA ASN A 58 -11.30 13.02 -45.16
C ASN A 58 -11.22 11.79 -44.23
N SER A 59 -10.24 10.91 -44.40
CA SER A 59 -10.04 9.73 -43.54
C SER A 59 -9.27 10.04 -42.24
N LEU A 60 -8.47 11.11 -42.22
CA LEU A 60 -7.64 11.55 -41.10
C LEU A 60 -8.42 12.00 -39.85
N PRO A 61 -9.54 12.77 -39.94
CA PRO A 61 -10.30 13.23 -38.79
C PRO A 61 -10.85 12.10 -37.92
N SER A 62 -11.24 10.96 -38.51
CA SER A 62 -11.83 9.82 -37.79
C SER A 62 -10.81 9.09 -36.89
N LYS A 63 -9.55 9.00 -37.34
CA LYS A 63 -8.49 8.33 -36.56
C LYS A 63 -7.95 9.20 -35.43
N GLY A 64 -7.96 10.54 -35.61
CA GLY A 64 -7.51 11.48 -34.60
C GLY A 64 -8.46 11.61 -33.39
N THR A 65 -9.77 11.49 -33.59
CA THR A 65 -10.76 11.61 -32.50
C THR A 65 -10.76 10.39 -31.59
N GLU A 66 -10.61 9.19 -32.15
CA GLU A 66 -10.50 7.95 -31.36
C GLU A 66 -9.20 7.90 -30.55
N ALA A 67 -8.08 8.34 -31.13
CA ALA A 67 -6.80 8.41 -30.42
C ALA A 67 -6.84 9.41 -29.24
N LEU A 68 -7.51 10.55 -29.41
CA LEU A 68 -7.70 11.54 -28.34
C LEU A 68 -8.64 11.03 -27.23
N LEU A 69 -9.73 10.35 -27.58
CA LEU A 69 -10.63 9.72 -26.60
C LEU A 69 -9.94 8.59 -25.84
N PHE A 70 -9.12 7.80 -26.52
CA PHE A 70 -8.30 6.76 -25.91
C PHE A 70 -7.26 7.35 -24.96
N ALA A 71 -6.54 8.39 -25.38
CA ALA A 71 -5.58 9.11 -24.55
C ALA A 71 -6.25 9.73 -23.32
N SER A 72 -7.42 10.34 -23.48
CA SER A 72 -8.19 10.93 -22.37
C SER A 72 -8.66 9.87 -21.36
N LYS A 73 -9.11 8.70 -21.83
CA LYS A 73 -9.42 7.55 -20.95
C LYS A 73 -8.18 7.01 -20.24
N LEU A 74 -7.03 6.97 -20.89
CA LEU A 74 -5.77 6.53 -20.28
C LEU A 74 -5.32 7.49 -19.16
N VAL A 75 -5.47 8.79 -19.38
CA VAL A 75 -5.16 9.84 -18.40
C VAL A 75 -6.13 9.78 -17.22
N GLY A 76 -7.43 9.53 -17.45
CA GLY A 76 -8.40 9.31 -16.38
C GLY A 76 -8.05 8.12 -15.47
N ARG A 77 -7.69 6.99 -16.07
CA ARG A 77 -7.26 5.78 -15.32
C ARG A 77 -5.97 6.00 -14.52
N LYS A 78 -5.05 6.84 -15.02
CA LYS A 78 -3.84 7.22 -14.29
C LYS A 78 -4.21 8.05 -13.05
N LYS A 79 -5.11 9.03 -13.20
CA LYS A 79 -5.58 9.87 -12.10
C LYS A 79 -6.26 9.05 -10.99
N ASP A 80 -7.07 8.04 -11.35
CA ASP A 80 -7.70 7.17 -10.36
C ASP A 80 -6.67 6.32 -9.60
N LYS A 81 -5.64 5.81 -10.29
CA LYS A 81 -4.51 5.11 -9.66
C LYS A 81 -3.70 6.03 -8.75
N ASP A 82 -3.44 7.27 -9.15
CA ASP A 82 -2.72 8.25 -8.34
C ASP A 82 -3.49 8.57 -7.05
N THR A 83 -4.82 8.72 -7.11
CA THR A 83 -5.64 8.91 -5.89
C THR A 83 -5.69 7.67 -4.99
N SER A 84 -5.59 6.46 -5.56
CA SER A 84 -5.51 5.23 -4.77
C SER A 84 -4.15 5.07 -4.11
N ASN A 85 -3.07 5.44 -4.81
CA ASN A 85 -1.72 5.46 -4.26
C ASN A 85 -1.60 6.48 -3.14
N GLU A 86 -2.16 7.68 -3.29
CA GLU A 86 -2.19 8.71 -2.24
C GLU A 86 -2.93 8.22 -0.98
N LYS A 87 -4.04 7.48 -1.14
CA LYS A 87 -4.73 6.84 -0.01
C LYS A 87 -3.88 5.77 0.68
N LEU A 88 -3.19 4.94 -0.08
CA LEU A 88 -2.30 3.91 0.45
C LEU A 88 -1.09 4.52 1.17
N GLU A 89 -0.50 5.59 0.62
CA GLU A 89 0.58 6.33 1.27
C GLU A 89 0.13 6.95 2.59
N ASN A 90 -1.08 7.52 2.63
CA ASN A 90 -1.65 8.06 3.85
C ASN A 90 -1.91 6.95 4.89
N GLU A 91 -2.35 5.76 4.47
CA GLU A 91 -2.52 4.60 5.35
C GLU A 91 -1.19 4.08 5.88
N VAL A 92 -0.16 4.01 5.03
CA VAL A 92 1.22 3.64 5.43
C VAL A 92 1.77 4.64 6.44
N ARG A 93 1.61 5.95 6.22
CA ARG A 93 2.02 6.98 7.19
C ARG A 93 1.30 6.84 8.52
N LEU A 94 -0.01 6.54 8.50
CA LEU A 94 -0.80 6.32 9.71
C LEU A 94 -0.33 5.07 10.48
N LEU A 95 -0.02 3.99 9.76
CA LEU A 95 0.51 2.75 10.36
C LEU A 95 1.90 2.95 10.95
N GLN A 96 2.77 3.70 10.27
CA GLN A 96 4.09 4.08 10.79
C GLN A 96 3.98 4.91 12.08
N HIS A 97 3.05 5.88 12.12
CA HIS A 97 2.80 6.66 13.32
C HIS A 97 2.27 5.78 14.48
N LYS A 98 1.36 4.84 14.19
CA LYS A 98 0.86 3.90 15.21
C LYS A 98 1.97 2.98 15.73
N LEU A 99 2.83 2.48 14.84
CA LEU A 99 3.97 1.65 15.22
C LEU A 99 4.94 2.43 16.11
N SER A 100 5.31 3.66 15.71
CA SER A 100 6.18 4.53 16.50
C SER A 100 5.59 4.86 17.87
N SER A 101 4.28 5.11 17.96
CA SER A 101 3.59 5.34 19.22
C SER A 101 3.61 4.09 20.12
N GLN A 102 3.43 2.90 19.55
CA GLN A 102 3.53 1.64 20.29
C GLN A 102 4.96 1.34 20.74
N GLU A 103 5.97 1.63 19.92
CA GLU A 103 7.38 1.50 20.28
C GLU A 103 7.76 2.45 21.42
N GLU A 104 7.25 3.68 21.41
CA GLU A 104 7.46 4.66 22.47
C GLU A 104 6.77 4.23 23.78
N GLU A 105 5.55 3.69 23.70
CA GLU A 105 4.84 3.13 24.84
C GLU A 105 5.59 1.92 25.44
N PHE A 106 6.14 1.05 24.59
CA PHE A 106 6.97 -0.08 25.02
C PHE A 106 8.29 0.37 25.67
N ARG A 107 8.93 1.41 25.13
CA ARG A 107 10.11 2.05 25.76
C ARG A 107 9.77 2.62 27.13
N LEU A 108 8.63 3.29 27.26
CA LEU A 108 8.18 3.87 28.52
C LEU A 108 7.90 2.77 29.55
N GLN A 109 7.29 1.66 29.12
CA GLN A 109 7.08 0.48 29.94
C GLN A 109 8.41 -0.14 30.40
N GLN A 110 9.38 -0.32 29.50
CA GLN A 110 10.72 -0.81 29.88
C GLN A 110 11.42 0.13 30.87
N SER A 111 11.36 1.45 30.64
CA SER A 111 11.93 2.45 31.55
C SER A 111 11.28 2.40 32.93
N THR A 112 9.95 2.26 32.98
CA THR A 112 9.19 2.13 34.23
C THR A 112 9.58 0.85 34.96
N LEU A 113 9.68 -0.27 34.24
CA LEU A 113 10.07 -1.55 34.81
C LEU A 113 11.50 -1.52 35.38
N LEU A 114 12.44 -0.87 34.69
CA LEU A 114 13.81 -0.65 35.19
C LEU A 114 13.82 0.26 36.43
N SER A 115 12.95 1.26 36.49
CA SER A 115 12.79 2.13 37.67
C SER A 115 12.27 1.34 38.87
N GLU A 116 11.23 0.52 38.67
CA GLU A 116 10.71 -0.36 39.72
C GLU A 116 11.73 -1.41 40.17
N LEU A 117 12.48 -2.01 39.23
CA LEU A 117 13.58 -2.92 39.56
C LEU A 117 14.65 -2.22 40.41
N ASN A 118 15.04 -1.00 40.04
CA ASN A 118 15.98 -0.21 40.83
C ASN A 118 15.45 0.16 42.22
N LYS A 119 14.15 0.41 42.38
CA LYS A 119 13.53 0.61 43.70
C LYS A 119 13.60 -0.65 44.56
N VAL A 120 13.33 -1.82 43.97
CA VAL A 120 13.44 -3.12 44.66
C VAL A 120 14.90 -3.39 45.04
N VAL A 121 15.86 -3.14 44.16
CA VAL A 121 17.29 -3.27 44.46
C VAL A 121 17.69 -2.37 45.63
N LYS A 122 17.29 -1.09 45.61
CA LYS A 122 17.54 -0.16 46.73
C LYS A 122 16.87 -0.62 48.03
N GLN A 123 15.68 -1.20 47.97
CA GLN A 123 15.04 -1.81 49.15
C GLN A 123 15.82 -3.02 49.65
N CYS A 124 16.33 -3.88 48.76
CA CYS A 124 17.18 -5.01 49.14
C CYS A 124 18.49 -4.53 49.78
N GLU A 125 19.14 -3.50 49.23
CA GLU A 125 20.34 -2.89 49.79
C GLU A 125 20.07 -2.25 51.16
N PHE A 126 18.94 -1.55 51.31
CA PHE A 126 18.52 -0.96 52.58
C PHE A 126 18.23 -2.02 53.64
N LEU A 127 17.54 -3.10 53.26
CA LEU A 127 17.30 -4.23 54.15
C LEU A 127 18.62 -4.90 54.53
N GLU A 128 19.53 -5.14 53.58
CA GLU A 128 20.85 -5.71 53.86
C GLU A 128 21.70 -4.83 54.78
N ALA A 129 21.67 -3.51 54.60
CA ALA A 129 22.31 -2.56 55.50
C ALA A 129 21.71 -2.61 56.91
N LYS A 130 20.38 -2.73 57.01
CA LYS A 130 19.66 -2.84 58.28
C LYS A 130 19.92 -4.19 58.98
N THR A 131 20.10 -5.28 58.24
CA THR A 131 20.52 -6.59 58.78
C THR A 131 21.97 -6.55 59.27
N LYS A 132 22.84 -5.78 58.62
CA LYS A 132 24.22 -5.54 59.09
C LYS A 132 24.27 -4.64 60.33
N GLU A 133 23.37 -3.66 60.47
CA GLU A 133 23.24 -2.83 61.68
C GLU A 133 22.56 -3.55 62.86
N CYS A 134 21.65 -4.51 62.62
CA CYS A 134 20.99 -5.30 63.66
C CYS A 134 21.77 -6.54 64.14
N GLY A 135 23.03 -6.69 63.73
CA GLY A 135 23.92 -7.79 64.16
C GLY A 135 24.33 -7.77 65.64
N GLU A 136 23.95 -6.74 66.40
CA GLU A 136 24.18 -6.66 67.84
C GLU A 136 22.90 -6.21 68.56
N ASN A 137 21.96 -7.13 68.78
CA ASN A 137 21.31 -7.37 70.09
C ASN A 137 20.04 -8.25 69.95
N ASN A 138 19.89 -9.14 70.93
CA ASN A 138 18.90 -10.21 71.00
C ASN A 138 17.42 -9.76 70.91
N GLY A 139 16.66 -10.51 70.11
CA GLY A 139 15.43 -11.17 70.57
C GLY A 139 14.11 -10.65 70.02
N SER A 140 13.54 -11.36 69.03
CA SER A 140 12.12 -11.71 69.01
C SER A 140 11.79 -12.67 67.86
N ASN A 141 11.00 -13.69 68.19
CA ASN A 141 10.77 -14.95 67.48
C ASN A 141 9.84 -14.83 66.23
N GLU A 142 9.84 -13.70 65.52
CA GLU A 142 9.01 -13.46 64.31
C GLU A 142 9.83 -13.37 63.01
N LEU A 143 11.15 -13.11 63.09
CA LEU A 143 12.04 -12.99 61.92
C LEU A 143 12.44 -14.34 61.29
N SER A 144 12.26 -15.46 62.01
CA SER A 144 12.68 -16.77 61.51
C SER A 144 11.68 -17.40 60.53
N GLU A 145 10.39 -17.03 60.60
CA GLU A 145 9.33 -17.56 59.73
C GLU A 145 9.29 -16.79 58.39
N GLN A 146 9.49 -15.48 58.42
CA GLN A 146 9.58 -14.63 57.23
C GLN A 146 10.82 -14.97 56.38
N ASN A 147 11.98 -15.17 57.01
CA ASN A 147 13.21 -15.54 56.32
C ASN A 147 13.15 -16.96 55.72
N LEU A 148 12.40 -17.89 56.34
CA LEU A 148 12.15 -19.21 55.74
C LEU A 148 11.23 -19.10 54.52
N SER A 149 10.16 -18.31 54.60
CA SER A 149 9.23 -18.09 53.49
C SER A 149 9.89 -17.42 52.29
N ASP A 150 10.76 -16.44 52.53
CA ASP A 150 11.44 -15.72 51.45
C ASP A 150 12.57 -16.55 50.83
N MET A 151 13.25 -17.39 51.61
CA MET A 151 14.20 -18.39 51.09
C MET A 151 13.48 -19.46 50.25
N GLU A 152 12.28 -19.87 50.65
CA GLU A 152 11.46 -20.84 49.91
C GLU A 152 10.92 -20.26 48.59
N LYS A 153 10.51 -18.99 48.59
CA LYS A 153 10.15 -18.25 47.36
C LYS A 153 11.35 -18.09 46.41
N LEU A 154 12.54 -17.78 46.95
CA LEU A 154 13.77 -17.67 46.16
C LEU A 154 14.21 -19.01 45.57
N MET A 155 14.11 -20.10 46.34
CA MET A 155 14.39 -21.44 45.82
C MET A 155 13.40 -21.86 44.73
N LYS A 156 12.11 -21.53 44.90
CA LYS A 156 11.09 -21.78 43.87
C LYS A 156 11.37 -20.99 42.60
N LYS A 157 11.76 -19.71 42.72
CA LYS A 157 12.09 -18.86 41.58
C LYS A 157 13.37 -19.29 40.86
N ASN A 158 14.38 -19.77 41.60
CA ASN A 158 15.57 -20.39 41.00
C ASN A 158 15.24 -21.71 40.28
N SER A 159 14.34 -22.53 40.82
CA SER A 159 13.84 -23.72 40.14
C SER A 159 13.07 -23.37 38.86
N GLU A 160 12.24 -22.34 38.87
CA GLU A 160 11.51 -21.86 37.70
C GLU A 160 12.48 -21.34 36.62
N LEU A 161 13.51 -20.57 37.01
CA LEU A 161 14.56 -20.10 36.11
C LEU A 161 15.42 -21.24 35.55
N GLU A 162 15.72 -22.28 36.33
CA GLU A 162 16.44 -23.46 35.83
C GLU A 162 15.64 -24.22 34.76
N ILE A 163 14.32 -24.30 34.92
CA ILE A 163 13.42 -24.91 33.93
C ILE A 163 13.38 -24.05 32.66
N GLU A 164 13.29 -22.73 32.79
CA GLU A 164 13.29 -21.80 31.66
C GLU A 164 14.64 -21.84 30.90
N VAL A 165 15.76 -21.85 31.60
CA VAL A 165 17.10 -22.01 31.00
C VAL A 165 17.24 -23.34 30.29
N SER A 166 16.65 -24.42 30.82
CA SER A 166 16.65 -25.74 30.18
C SER A 166 15.80 -25.73 28.90
N SER A 167 14.63 -25.10 28.92
CA SER A 167 13.77 -24.92 27.74
C SER A 167 14.44 -24.08 26.64
N LEU A 168 15.12 -22.99 27.01
CA LEU A 168 15.88 -22.17 26.07
C LEU A 168 17.07 -22.92 25.45
N ARG A 169 17.72 -23.82 26.22
CA ARG A 169 18.78 -24.68 25.69
C ARG A 169 18.23 -25.69 24.68
N GLU A 170 17.08 -26.29 24.94
CA GLU A 170 16.41 -27.19 23.99
C GLU A 170 16.07 -26.45 22.68
N MET A 171 15.48 -25.25 22.77
CA MET A 171 15.21 -24.41 21.61
C MET A 171 16.47 -24.04 20.82
N LEU A 172 17.60 -23.80 21.52
CA LEU A 172 18.88 -23.53 20.85
C LEU A 172 19.40 -24.76 20.09
N THR A 173 19.28 -25.96 20.68
CA THR A 173 19.65 -27.20 20.01
C THR A 173 18.77 -27.51 18.80
N GLU A 174 17.47 -27.22 18.87
CA GLU A 174 16.54 -27.36 17.75
C GLU A 174 16.89 -26.38 16.62
N LYS A 175 17.19 -25.11 16.96
CA LYS A 175 17.67 -24.12 15.99
C LYS A 175 18.94 -24.60 15.30
N ASP A 176 19.90 -25.14 16.04
CA ASP A 176 21.17 -25.62 15.48
C ASP A 176 20.97 -26.86 14.58
N LEU A 177 20.03 -27.74 14.91
CA LEU A 177 19.64 -28.87 14.05
C LEU A 177 18.99 -28.38 12.75
N LEU A 178 18.09 -27.40 12.81
CA LEU A 178 17.46 -26.82 11.63
C LEU A 178 18.50 -26.12 10.73
N VAL A 179 19.46 -25.40 11.31
CA VAL A 179 20.56 -24.79 10.56
C VAL A 179 21.43 -25.86 9.88
N ALA A 180 21.69 -26.98 10.54
CA ALA A 180 22.42 -28.09 9.92
C ALA A 180 21.64 -28.72 8.75
N GLN A 181 20.32 -28.85 8.88
CA GLN A 181 19.45 -29.37 7.83
C GLN A 181 19.37 -28.44 6.62
N ILE A 182 19.29 -27.12 6.84
CA ILE A 182 19.33 -26.12 5.76
C ILE A 182 20.66 -26.21 5.01
N LYS A 183 21.79 -26.27 5.73
CA LYS A 183 23.12 -26.42 5.10
C LYS A 183 23.25 -27.70 4.27
N ALA A 184 22.69 -28.81 4.71
CA ALA A 184 22.68 -30.05 3.95
C ALA A 184 21.85 -29.92 2.66
N SER A 185 20.66 -29.31 2.76
CA SER A 185 19.81 -29.05 1.59
C SER A 185 20.49 -28.13 0.58
N ASP A 186 21.19 -27.10 1.04
CA ASP A 186 21.92 -26.17 0.16
C ASP A 186 23.07 -26.89 -0.59
N GLN A 187 23.77 -27.81 0.09
CA GLN A 187 24.83 -28.60 -0.52
C GLN A 187 24.30 -29.56 -1.60
N GLU A 188 23.14 -30.19 -1.37
CA GLU A 188 22.48 -31.02 -2.37
C GLU A 188 22.05 -30.19 -3.59
N LEU A 189 21.50 -28.99 -3.35
CA LEU A 189 21.06 -28.08 -4.42
C LEU A 189 22.24 -27.60 -5.28
N LEU A 190 23.39 -27.33 -4.65
CA LEU A 190 24.64 -27.00 -5.34
C LEU A 190 25.12 -28.18 -6.20
N SER A 191 25.12 -29.40 -5.68
CA SER A 191 25.50 -30.59 -6.46
C SER A 191 24.56 -30.84 -7.65
N SER A 192 23.26 -30.61 -7.46
CA SER A 192 22.28 -30.73 -8.55
C SER A 192 22.48 -29.65 -9.62
N LYS A 193 22.89 -28.42 -9.23
CA LYS A 193 23.20 -27.34 -10.15
C LYS A 193 24.43 -27.67 -11.00
N GLU A 194 25.47 -28.25 -10.41
CA GLU A 194 26.68 -28.68 -11.13
C GLU A 194 26.37 -29.71 -12.22
N VAL A 195 25.55 -30.72 -11.89
CA VAL A 195 25.13 -31.75 -12.87
C VAL A 195 24.34 -31.15 -14.03
N LEU A 196 23.44 -30.19 -13.76
CA LEU A 196 22.68 -29.51 -14.81
C LEU A 196 23.57 -28.66 -15.73
N ILE A 197 24.59 -28.00 -15.17
CA ILE A 197 25.57 -27.23 -15.96
C ILE A 197 26.35 -28.17 -16.89
N GLU A 198 26.78 -29.33 -16.40
CA GLU A 198 27.43 -30.34 -17.25
C GLU A 198 26.50 -30.87 -18.35
N GLU A 199 25.22 -31.09 -18.06
CA GLU A 199 24.22 -31.53 -19.04
C GLU A 199 24.04 -30.48 -20.15
N ILE A 200 23.91 -29.20 -19.78
CA ILE A 200 23.81 -28.08 -20.73
C ILE A 200 25.06 -27.98 -21.59
N ASN A 201 26.25 -28.15 -21.01
CA ASN A 201 27.50 -28.10 -21.77
C ASN A 201 27.60 -29.26 -22.76
N ARG A 202 27.19 -30.48 -22.37
CA ARG A 202 27.12 -31.64 -23.28
C ARG A 202 26.14 -31.39 -24.43
N GLU A 203 25.01 -30.76 -24.17
CA GLU A 203 24.01 -30.46 -25.21
C GLU A 203 24.47 -29.36 -26.17
N ARG A 204 25.20 -28.35 -25.66
CA ARG A 204 25.85 -27.34 -26.50
C ARG A 204 26.90 -27.95 -27.43
N GLU A 205 27.69 -28.89 -26.94
CA GLU A 205 28.69 -29.60 -27.76
C GLU A 205 28.01 -30.45 -28.85
N ARG A 206 26.92 -31.16 -28.52
CA ARG A 206 26.10 -31.87 -29.52
C ARG A 206 25.53 -30.93 -30.58
N SER A 207 25.01 -29.77 -30.17
CA SER A 207 24.44 -28.78 -31.08
C SER A 207 25.50 -28.23 -32.04
N ALA A 208 26.70 -27.92 -31.54
CA ALA A 208 27.83 -27.48 -32.36
C ALA A 208 28.27 -28.55 -33.38
N ASN A 209 28.27 -29.82 -32.98
CA ASN A 209 28.60 -30.91 -33.89
C ASN A 209 27.56 -31.07 -35.01
N LEU A 210 26.27 -30.97 -34.69
CA LEU A 210 25.18 -31.00 -35.67
C LEU A 210 25.25 -29.82 -36.66
N GLU A 211 25.61 -28.61 -36.19
CA GLU A 211 25.81 -27.45 -37.07
C GLU A 211 26.97 -27.68 -38.05
N ASN A 212 28.06 -28.29 -37.60
CA ASN A 212 29.19 -28.64 -38.46
C ASN A 212 28.80 -29.70 -39.50
N GLU A 213 28.08 -30.76 -39.11
CA GLU A 213 27.59 -31.79 -40.03
C GLU A 213 26.63 -31.20 -41.09
N LEU A 214 25.76 -30.26 -40.69
CA LEU A 214 24.89 -29.55 -41.62
C LEU A 214 25.69 -28.70 -42.63
N HIS A 215 26.75 -28.04 -42.16
CA HIS A 215 27.62 -27.25 -43.03
C HIS A 215 28.36 -28.13 -44.05
N GLU A 216 28.92 -29.26 -43.61
CA GLU A 216 29.56 -30.24 -44.50
C GLU A 216 28.58 -30.80 -45.54
N ALA A 217 27.34 -31.08 -45.15
CA ALA A 217 26.30 -31.54 -46.08
C ALA A 217 25.91 -30.46 -47.11
N MET A 218 25.88 -29.18 -46.72
CA MET A 218 25.64 -28.06 -47.63
C MET A 218 26.77 -27.92 -48.65
N ASP A 219 28.03 -28.04 -48.21
CA ASP A 219 29.19 -27.97 -49.11
C ASP A 219 29.17 -29.12 -50.13
N LEU A 220 28.86 -30.35 -49.70
CA LEU A 220 28.66 -31.49 -50.59
C LEU A 220 27.54 -31.25 -51.62
N HIS A 221 26.39 -30.73 -51.18
CA HIS A 221 25.28 -30.43 -52.08
C HIS A 221 25.64 -29.36 -53.12
N THR A 222 26.44 -28.34 -52.74
CA THR A 222 26.92 -27.34 -53.70
C THR A 222 27.86 -27.95 -54.74
N ALA A 223 28.78 -28.83 -54.33
CA ALA A 223 29.67 -29.54 -55.24
C ALA A 223 28.91 -30.45 -56.23
N ASP A 224 27.90 -31.18 -55.76
CA ASP A 224 27.06 -32.02 -56.62
C ASP A 224 26.29 -31.19 -57.65
N ARG A 225 25.78 -30.01 -57.25
CA ARG A 225 25.10 -29.09 -58.16
C ARG A 225 26.01 -28.58 -59.27
N GLU A 226 27.26 -28.26 -58.96
CA GLU A 226 28.25 -27.86 -59.96
C GLU A 226 28.56 -28.97 -60.97
N LEU A 227 28.66 -30.21 -60.49
CA LEU A 227 28.93 -31.37 -61.33
C LEU A 227 27.76 -31.68 -62.28
N ILE A 228 26.51 -31.49 -61.84
CA ILE A 228 25.32 -31.61 -62.70
C ILE A 228 25.36 -30.58 -63.83
N ILE A 229 25.68 -29.32 -63.52
CA ILE A 229 25.79 -28.25 -64.52
C ILE A 229 26.87 -28.57 -65.57
N GLU A 230 27.98 -29.18 -65.16
CA GLU A 230 29.04 -29.61 -66.07
C GLU A 230 28.58 -30.72 -67.02
N LYS A 231 27.83 -31.72 -66.50
CA LYS A 231 27.30 -32.82 -67.32
C LYS A 231 26.25 -32.38 -68.33
N GLU A 232 25.39 -31.43 -67.98
CA GLU A 232 24.39 -30.86 -68.90
C GLU A 232 25.05 -30.18 -70.10
N LYS A 233 26.11 -29.38 -69.86
CA LYS A 233 26.89 -28.74 -70.93
C LYS A 233 27.54 -29.76 -71.87
N ALA A 234 28.05 -30.87 -71.32
CA ALA A 234 28.65 -31.94 -72.12
C ALA A 234 27.62 -32.63 -73.04
N LEU A 235 26.42 -32.91 -72.53
CA LEU A 235 25.32 -33.47 -73.32
C LEU A 235 24.89 -32.54 -74.45
N GLN A 236 24.74 -31.24 -74.16
CA GLN A 236 24.32 -30.26 -75.16
C GLN A 236 25.34 -30.13 -76.32
N ASN A 237 26.63 -30.20 -76.01
CA ASN A 237 27.69 -30.27 -77.02
C ASN A 237 27.68 -31.56 -77.85
N PHE A 238 27.29 -32.69 -77.24
CA PHE A 238 27.19 -33.97 -77.95
C PHE A 238 26.02 -33.96 -78.95
N TYR A 239 24.86 -33.45 -78.54
CA TYR A 239 23.68 -33.33 -79.43
C TYR A 239 23.95 -32.39 -80.62
N GLY A 240 24.67 -31.28 -80.43
CA GLY A 240 25.05 -30.39 -81.53
C GLY A 240 25.90 -31.08 -82.60
N LYS A 241 26.88 -31.90 -82.19
CA LYS A 241 27.75 -32.66 -83.10
C LYS A 241 27.02 -33.78 -83.85
N LEU A 242 26.01 -34.39 -83.23
CA LEU A 242 25.19 -35.41 -83.87
C LEU A 242 24.35 -34.80 -85.00
N MET A 243 23.82 -33.60 -84.77
CA MET A 243 22.96 -32.91 -85.73
C MET A 243 23.72 -32.41 -86.97
N GLU A 244 25.01 -32.10 -86.82
CA GLU A 244 25.90 -31.74 -87.94
C GLU A 244 26.24 -32.94 -88.85
N LYS A 245 26.15 -34.18 -88.32
CA LYS A 245 26.55 -35.41 -89.03
C LYS A 245 25.42 -36.02 -89.88
N VAL A 246 24.17 -35.64 -89.65
CA VAL A 246 22.98 -36.18 -90.33
C VAL A 246 22.68 -35.47 -91.66
N ILE A 247 23.31 -34.32 -91.94
CA ILE A 247 23.05 -33.50 -93.14
C ILE A 247 23.82 -34.00 -94.39
N THR A 248 24.69 -35.01 -94.28
CA THR A 248 25.50 -35.50 -95.42
C THR A 248 25.44 -37.02 -95.61
N SER A 249 24.47 -37.52 -96.35
CA SER A 249 24.68 -38.67 -97.26
C SER A 249 23.52 -38.82 -98.25
N ASP A 250 23.85 -38.77 -99.53
CA ASP A 250 22.96 -38.96 -100.70
C ASP A 250 22.89 -40.43 -101.16
N GLU A 251 21.87 -40.68 -101.98
CA GLU A 251 21.18 -41.93 -102.37
C GLU A 251 21.87 -42.81 -103.43
N GLN A 252 21.49 -44.11 -103.51
CA GLN A 252 21.20 -44.80 -104.79
C GLN A 252 20.61 -46.24 -104.70
N SER A 253 19.75 -46.56 -105.70
CA SER A 253 19.27 -47.89 -106.19
C SER A 253 18.01 -48.47 -105.50
N GLN A 254 17.09 -49.22 -106.13
CA GLN A 254 16.40 -49.19 -107.44
C GLN A 254 15.08 -50.02 -107.26
N THR A 255 13.92 -49.40 -107.54
CA THR A 255 12.57 -49.92 -107.90
C THR A 255 11.94 -51.23 -107.36
N ASP A 256 12.65 -52.30 -107.01
CA ASP A 256 12.13 -53.38 -106.12
C ASP A 256 12.49 -53.11 -104.66
N ASP A 257 13.61 -52.41 -104.48
CA ASP A 257 13.91 -51.65 -103.28
C ASP A 257 12.78 -50.66 -103.02
N LEU A 258 12.09 -50.07 -104.00
CA LEU A 258 11.04 -49.07 -103.72
C LEU A 258 9.89 -49.63 -102.88
N GLN A 259 9.56 -50.92 -102.94
CA GLN A 259 8.45 -51.48 -102.18
C GLN A 259 8.89 -51.88 -100.76
N GLU A 260 10.11 -52.38 -100.60
CA GLU A 260 10.76 -52.60 -99.29
C GLU A 260 11.16 -51.27 -98.64
N TYR A 261 11.52 -50.27 -99.43
CA TYR A 261 11.79 -48.88 -99.09
C TYR A 261 10.50 -48.14 -98.79
N THR A 262 9.37 -48.43 -99.45
CA THR A 262 8.05 -47.91 -99.05
C THR A 262 7.63 -48.53 -97.72
N ARG A 263 7.84 -49.85 -97.52
CA ARG A 263 7.54 -50.51 -96.24
C ARG A 263 8.49 -50.06 -95.11
N SER A 264 9.75 -49.79 -95.45
CA SER A 264 10.77 -49.21 -94.57
C SER A 264 10.47 -47.74 -94.28
N LEU A 265 10.01 -46.96 -95.26
CA LEU A 265 9.52 -45.59 -95.10
C LEU A 265 8.25 -45.57 -94.26
N GLU A 266 7.32 -46.52 -94.42
CA GLU A 266 6.13 -46.63 -93.59
C GLU A 266 6.50 -46.98 -92.14
N ALA A 267 7.43 -47.93 -91.95
CA ALA A 267 7.97 -48.26 -90.63
C ALA A 267 8.72 -47.07 -90.01
N GLU A 268 9.48 -46.32 -90.80
CA GLU A 268 10.18 -45.12 -90.34
C GLU A 268 9.21 -43.96 -90.11
N CYS A 269 8.12 -43.83 -90.88
CA CYS A 269 7.04 -42.88 -90.63
C CYS A 269 6.27 -43.23 -89.35
N GLU A 270 6.08 -44.52 -89.03
CA GLU A 270 5.50 -44.94 -87.75
C GLU A 270 6.48 -44.66 -86.61
N ARG A 271 7.77 -44.91 -86.81
CA ARG A 271 8.84 -44.57 -85.85
C ARG A 271 8.92 -43.06 -85.63
N LEU A 272 8.80 -42.25 -86.67
CA LEU A 272 8.76 -40.79 -86.62
C LEU A 272 7.50 -40.29 -85.93
N ARG A 273 6.34 -40.93 -86.12
CA ARG A 273 5.12 -40.63 -85.36
C ARG A 273 5.26 -40.95 -83.87
N GLU A 274 5.91 -42.05 -83.53
CA GLU A 274 6.23 -42.39 -82.14
C GLU A 274 7.20 -41.38 -81.53
N ILE A 275 8.22 -40.96 -82.28
CA ILE A 275 9.16 -39.90 -81.88
C ILE A 275 8.42 -38.57 -81.71
N GLU A 276 7.53 -38.18 -82.62
CA GLU A 276 6.71 -36.97 -82.50
C GLU A 276 5.89 -36.98 -81.22
N LYS A 277 5.25 -38.12 -80.92
CA LYS A 277 4.49 -38.30 -79.68
C LYS A 277 5.37 -38.13 -78.43
N VAL A 278 6.54 -38.78 -78.40
CA VAL A 278 7.51 -38.64 -77.30
C VAL A 278 8.04 -37.20 -77.20
N THR A 279 8.25 -36.50 -78.32
CA THR A 279 8.67 -35.08 -78.29
C THR A 279 7.55 -34.17 -77.79
N PHE A 280 6.29 -34.45 -78.12
CA PHE A 280 5.15 -33.69 -77.60
C PHE A 280 4.99 -33.90 -76.09
N GLU A 281 5.13 -35.14 -75.61
CA GLU A 281 5.12 -35.46 -74.17
C GLU A 281 6.31 -34.79 -73.45
N LYS A 282 7.51 -34.81 -74.04
CA LYS A 282 8.67 -34.08 -73.53
C LYS A 282 8.41 -32.57 -73.44
N ASP A 283 7.83 -31.96 -74.47
CA ASP A 283 7.53 -30.52 -74.49
C ASP A 283 6.45 -30.14 -73.48
N ALA A 284 5.48 -31.03 -73.22
CA ALA A 284 4.49 -30.86 -72.17
C ALA A 284 5.14 -30.90 -70.77
N LEU A 285 6.01 -31.89 -70.51
CA LEU A 285 6.75 -31.99 -69.25
C LEU A 285 7.73 -30.83 -69.05
N LEU A 286 8.35 -30.31 -70.12
CA LEU A 286 9.26 -29.16 -70.04
C LEU A 286 8.51 -27.88 -69.68
N LYS A 287 7.29 -27.68 -70.22
CA LYS A 287 6.39 -26.59 -69.79
C LYS A 287 5.95 -26.73 -68.34
N GLU A 288 5.70 -27.94 -67.87
CA GLU A 288 5.32 -28.20 -66.48
C GLU A 288 6.50 -27.96 -65.52
N GLY A 289 7.70 -28.41 -65.89
CA GLY A 289 8.95 -28.10 -65.19
C GLY A 289 9.22 -26.60 -65.09
N GLN A 290 9.03 -25.85 -66.18
CA GLN A 290 9.18 -24.39 -66.17
C GLN A 290 8.19 -23.69 -65.23
N LYS A 291 6.94 -24.19 -65.15
CA LYS A 291 5.93 -23.66 -64.21
C LYS A 291 6.33 -23.91 -62.77
N LEU A 292 6.76 -25.13 -62.44
CA LEU A 292 7.22 -25.48 -61.10
C LEU A 292 8.46 -24.67 -60.70
N GLN A 293 9.39 -24.45 -61.62
CA GLN A 293 10.57 -23.62 -61.39
C GLN A 293 10.19 -22.16 -61.08
N ASN A 294 9.23 -21.58 -61.81
CA ASN A 294 8.73 -20.23 -61.54
C ASN A 294 8.02 -20.13 -60.17
N ILE A 295 7.26 -21.16 -59.78
CA ILE A 295 6.61 -21.21 -58.47
C ILE A 295 7.65 -21.25 -57.36
N LEU A 296 8.64 -22.14 -57.48
CA LEU A 296 9.71 -22.29 -56.49
C LEU A 296 10.55 -21.01 -56.37
N GLU A 297 10.82 -20.32 -57.49
CA GLU A 297 11.54 -19.05 -57.49
C GLU A 297 10.72 -17.95 -56.83
N MET A 298 9.41 -17.92 -57.02
CA MET A 298 8.52 -16.97 -56.34
C MET A 298 8.46 -17.23 -54.83
N GLU A 299 8.35 -18.50 -54.41
CA GLU A 299 8.37 -18.91 -52.99
C GLU A 299 9.69 -18.57 -52.31
N LEU A 300 10.82 -18.74 -53.00
CA LEU A 300 12.13 -18.34 -52.50
C LEU A 300 12.22 -16.82 -52.30
N GLN A 301 11.65 -16.03 -53.21
CA GLN A 301 11.63 -14.57 -53.10
C GLN A 301 10.73 -14.09 -51.96
N THR A 302 9.56 -14.72 -51.76
CA THR A 302 8.67 -14.39 -50.63
C THR A 302 9.32 -14.74 -49.30
N ALA A 303 9.92 -15.92 -49.18
CA ALA A 303 10.62 -16.34 -47.95
C ALA A 303 11.80 -15.40 -47.62
N LYS A 304 12.55 -14.94 -48.63
CA LYS A 304 13.62 -13.93 -48.44
C LYS A 304 13.07 -12.59 -47.96
N ALA A 305 11.94 -12.12 -48.51
CA ALA A 305 11.31 -10.88 -48.09
C ALA A 305 10.80 -10.96 -46.65
N GLU A 306 10.19 -12.08 -46.27
CA GLU A 306 9.74 -12.34 -44.90
C GLU A 306 10.91 -12.38 -43.91
N ALA A 307 12.02 -13.03 -44.26
CA ALA A 307 13.22 -13.06 -43.42
C ALA A 307 13.85 -11.67 -43.21
N LEU A 308 13.83 -10.81 -44.24
CA LEU A 308 14.29 -9.42 -44.12
C LEU A 308 13.35 -8.58 -43.23
N ALA A 309 12.03 -8.72 -43.40
CA ALA A 309 11.04 -8.05 -42.57
C ALA A 309 11.15 -8.45 -41.10
N GLU A 310 11.37 -9.74 -40.81
CA GLU A 310 11.56 -10.24 -39.45
C GLU A 310 12.87 -9.72 -38.83
N LYS A 311 13.94 -9.59 -39.63
CA LYS A 311 15.20 -8.98 -39.18
C LYS A 311 15.01 -7.49 -38.84
N GLU A 312 14.31 -6.74 -39.68
CA GLU A 312 14.02 -5.32 -39.43
C GLU A 312 13.14 -5.13 -38.19
N LYS A 313 12.15 -6.01 -37.99
CA LYS A 313 11.33 -6.02 -36.77
C LYS A 313 12.17 -6.27 -35.52
N LYS A 314 13.08 -7.24 -35.54
CA LYS A 314 13.98 -7.51 -34.40
C LYS A 314 14.89 -6.32 -34.08
N ILE A 315 15.41 -5.64 -35.11
CA ILE A 315 16.21 -4.42 -34.91
C ILE A 315 15.35 -3.30 -34.28
N ALA A 316 14.11 -3.12 -34.74
CA ALA A 316 13.20 -2.13 -34.16
C ALA A 316 12.86 -2.46 -32.69
N GLU A 317 12.59 -3.72 -32.38
CA GLU A 317 12.35 -4.17 -31.00
C GLU A 317 13.57 -3.93 -30.09
N GLU A 318 14.78 -4.23 -30.57
CA GLU A 318 16.03 -3.98 -29.84
C GLU A 318 16.25 -2.47 -29.57
N THR A 319 15.95 -1.60 -30.55
CA THR A 319 16.02 -0.14 -30.32
C THR A 319 15.05 0.36 -29.27
N VAL A 320 13.81 -0.17 -29.24
CA VAL A 320 12.81 0.19 -28.23
C VAL A 320 13.24 -0.28 -26.84
N TRP A 321 13.84 -1.47 -26.74
CA TRP A 321 14.38 -1.98 -25.48
C TRP A 321 15.53 -1.12 -24.95
N GLU A 322 16.44 -0.67 -25.81
CA GLU A 322 17.56 0.17 -25.36
C GLU A 322 17.08 1.57 -24.93
N GLU A 323 16.08 2.14 -25.61
CA GLU A 323 15.43 3.40 -25.18
C GLU A 323 14.75 3.25 -23.81
N MET A 324 14.02 2.15 -23.59
CA MET A 324 13.35 1.90 -22.31
C MET A 324 14.36 1.70 -21.17
N LYS A 325 15.45 0.98 -21.43
CA LYS A 325 16.56 0.80 -20.49
C LYS A 325 17.25 2.13 -20.15
N GLN A 326 17.45 3.02 -21.12
CA GLN A 326 17.95 4.37 -20.85
C GLN A 326 16.99 5.16 -19.96
N ARG A 327 15.68 5.10 -20.21
CA ARG A 327 14.67 5.77 -19.37
C ARG A 327 14.72 5.30 -17.92
N PHE A 328 14.75 3.98 -17.70
CA PHE A 328 14.88 3.44 -16.35
C PHE A 328 16.20 3.86 -15.69
N SER A 329 17.31 3.89 -16.43
CA SER A 329 18.59 4.39 -15.89
C SER A 329 18.49 5.85 -15.44
N THR A 330 17.86 6.72 -16.24
CA THR A 330 17.66 8.13 -15.87
C THR A 330 16.72 8.31 -14.68
N GLU A 331 15.67 7.50 -14.58
CA GLU A 331 14.73 7.56 -13.46
C GLU A 331 15.37 7.06 -12.16
N ILE A 332 16.17 5.99 -12.23
CA ILE A 332 16.97 5.50 -11.10
C ILE A 332 17.96 6.58 -10.65
N GLN A 333 18.63 7.26 -11.58
CA GLN A 333 19.54 8.37 -11.24
C GLN A 333 18.81 9.54 -10.56
N ALA A 334 17.63 9.92 -11.06
CA ALA A 334 16.82 10.98 -10.46
C ALA A 334 16.34 10.62 -9.05
N LEU A 335 15.86 9.39 -8.85
CA LEU A 335 15.47 8.88 -7.53
C LEU A 335 16.66 8.86 -6.57
N ASN A 336 17.83 8.43 -7.03
CA ASN A 336 19.03 8.40 -6.20
C ASN A 336 19.46 9.82 -5.80
N MET A 337 19.26 10.81 -6.67
CA MET A 337 19.51 12.22 -6.31
C MET A 337 18.53 12.74 -5.28
N HIS A 338 17.24 12.43 -5.42
CA HIS A 338 16.23 12.83 -4.44
C HIS A 338 16.46 12.19 -3.06
N VAL A 339 16.94 10.94 -3.02
CA VAL A 339 17.32 10.28 -1.76
C VAL A 339 18.51 10.99 -1.10
N LEU A 340 19.51 11.41 -1.87
CA LEU A 340 20.66 12.17 -1.36
C LEU A 340 20.24 13.55 -0.82
N GLU A 341 19.33 14.24 -1.50
CA GLU A 341 18.79 15.52 -1.04
C GLU A 341 18.01 15.38 0.29
N LEU A 342 17.17 14.35 0.39
CA LEU A 342 16.45 14.05 1.65
C LEU A 342 17.40 13.69 2.79
N GLN A 343 18.48 12.96 2.51
CA GLN A 343 19.52 12.66 3.51
C GLN A 343 20.20 13.93 4.01
N HIS A 344 20.58 14.83 3.10
CA HIS A 344 21.20 16.10 3.47
C HIS A 344 20.25 16.98 4.30
N SER A 345 18.99 17.10 3.89
CA SER A 345 17.97 17.86 4.64
C SER A 345 17.75 17.29 6.04
N LYS A 346 17.72 15.95 6.18
CA LYS A 346 17.62 15.29 7.49
C LYS A 346 18.85 15.57 8.36
N GLU A 347 20.05 15.53 7.80
CA GLU A 347 21.29 15.87 8.52
C GLU A 347 21.30 17.33 8.97
N GLU A 348 20.85 18.26 8.13
CA GLU A 348 20.71 19.68 8.50
C GLU A 348 19.72 19.90 9.64
N GLU A 349 18.55 19.26 9.59
CA GLU A 349 17.56 19.32 10.67
C GLU A 349 18.10 18.72 11.97
N GLN A 350 18.80 17.58 11.91
CA GLN A 350 19.44 16.97 13.07
C GLN A 350 20.51 17.87 13.68
N ASN A 351 21.33 18.51 12.84
CA ASN A 351 22.35 19.44 13.29
C ASN A 351 21.75 20.70 13.93
N SER A 352 20.67 21.25 13.36
CA SER A 352 19.94 22.38 13.93
C SER A 352 19.30 22.02 15.28
N ALA A 353 18.65 20.84 15.37
CA ALA A 353 18.08 20.35 16.61
C ALA A 353 19.15 20.15 17.69
N ALA A 354 20.30 19.57 17.34
CA ALA A 354 21.42 19.39 18.28
C ALA A 354 21.95 20.73 18.81
N GLN A 355 22.08 21.75 17.95
CA GLN A 355 22.48 23.10 18.37
C GLN A 355 21.44 23.72 19.31
N ASN A 356 20.14 23.57 19.02
CA ASN A 356 19.07 24.07 19.88
C ASN A 356 19.09 23.38 21.26
N PHE A 357 19.31 22.07 21.31
CA PHE A 357 19.46 21.34 22.58
C PHE A 357 20.67 21.82 23.39
N GLU A 358 21.81 22.07 22.75
CA GLU A 358 22.99 22.57 23.48
C GLU A 358 22.74 23.98 24.02
N MET A 359 22.06 24.85 23.27
CA MET A 359 21.68 26.18 23.74
C MET A 359 20.72 26.11 24.95
N ILE A 360 19.71 25.24 24.92
CA ILE A 360 18.77 25.06 26.04
C ILE A 360 19.51 24.50 27.26
N LYS A 361 20.40 23.53 27.06
CA LYS A 361 21.22 22.96 28.14
C LYS A 361 22.09 24.03 28.80
N MET A 362 22.79 24.86 28.03
CA MET A 362 23.58 25.97 28.56
C MET A 362 22.73 26.96 29.37
N ALA A 363 21.51 27.27 28.91
CA ALA A 363 20.59 28.14 29.64
C ALA A 363 20.13 27.51 30.97
N LEU A 364 19.78 26.22 30.97
CA LEU A 364 19.40 25.50 32.18
C LEU A 364 20.56 25.41 33.18
N GLU A 365 21.78 25.11 32.72
CA GLU A 365 22.98 25.10 33.56
C GLU A 365 23.25 26.46 34.21
N ALA A 366 22.97 27.56 33.50
CA ALA A 366 23.06 28.90 34.08
C ALA A 366 22.01 29.13 35.19
N THR A 367 20.76 28.73 34.96
CA THR A 367 19.69 28.86 35.98
C THR A 367 19.95 27.99 37.22
N ILE A 368 20.53 26.80 37.05
CA ILE A 368 20.93 25.93 38.16
C ILE A 368 22.02 26.61 38.98
N LYS A 369 23.05 27.17 38.33
CA LYS A 369 24.12 27.90 39.04
C LYS A 369 23.58 29.11 39.81
N GLU A 370 22.68 29.88 39.21
CA GLU A 370 22.04 31.01 39.89
C GLU A 370 21.23 30.55 41.11
N GLY A 371 20.47 29.45 40.97
CA GLY A 371 19.74 28.84 42.08
C GLY A 371 20.67 28.35 43.21
N GLU A 372 21.79 27.70 42.87
CA GLU A 372 22.80 27.27 43.85
C GLU A 372 23.44 28.45 44.60
N GLU A 373 23.72 29.55 43.90
CA GLU A 373 24.22 30.78 44.51
C GLU A 373 23.19 31.41 45.44
N GLU A 374 21.91 31.43 45.07
CA GLU A 374 20.83 31.93 45.93
C GLU A 374 20.66 31.09 47.19
N ILE A 375 20.70 29.76 47.07
CA ILE A 375 20.66 28.85 48.22
C ILE A 375 21.83 29.13 49.17
N LYS A 376 23.05 29.33 48.64
CA LYS A 376 24.21 29.69 49.47
C LYS A 376 24.01 31.02 50.20
N ARG A 377 23.45 32.04 49.53
CA ARG A 377 23.12 33.33 50.17
C ARG A 377 22.13 33.13 51.33
N LYS A 378 21.09 32.33 51.13
CA LYS A 378 20.08 32.00 52.16
C LYS A 378 20.68 31.22 53.32
N ASP A 379 21.54 30.25 53.07
CA ASP A 379 22.23 29.49 54.12
C ASP A 379 23.13 30.36 54.98
N GLU A 380 23.86 31.31 54.36
CA GLU A 380 24.67 32.29 55.10
C GLU A 380 23.78 33.20 55.97
N GLU A 381 22.64 33.64 55.44
CA GLU A 381 21.65 34.44 56.18
C GLU A 381 21.10 33.66 57.39
N ILE A 382 20.68 32.40 57.20
CA ILE A 382 20.22 31.50 58.28
C ILE A 382 21.32 31.31 59.32
N LYS A 383 22.57 31.10 58.90
CA LYS A 383 23.71 30.92 59.80
C LYS A 383 23.96 32.17 60.66
N VAL A 384 23.82 33.36 60.08
CA VAL A 384 23.90 34.63 60.83
C VAL A 384 22.72 34.76 61.79
N ALA A 385 21.50 34.44 61.38
CA ALA A 385 20.32 34.47 62.24
C ALA A 385 20.45 33.51 63.43
N LEU A 386 20.91 32.27 63.21
CA LEU A 386 21.15 31.29 64.27
C LEU A 386 22.24 31.74 65.25
N LYS A 387 23.31 32.39 64.77
CA LYS A 387 24.32 32.99 65.65
C LYS A 387 23.72 34.09 66.53
N LYS A 388 22.85 34.94 65.98
CA LYS A 388 22.13 35.99 66.73
C LYS A 388 21.16 35.39 67.77
N GLN A 389 20.42 34.35 67.40
CA GLN A 389 19.55 33.64 68.36
C GLN A 389 20.37 32.99 69.47
N SER A 390 21.50 32.35 69.14
CA SER A 390 22.40 31.74 70.13
C SER A 390 22.98 32.76 71.10
N SER A 391 23.40 33.95 70.63
CA SER A 391 23.87 35.02 71.52
C SER A 391 22.76 35.57 72.41
N MET A 392 21.54 35.74 71.87
CA MET A 392 20.36 36.15 72.65
C MET A 392 20.03 35.12 73.74
N VAL A 393 20.02 33.82 73.43
CA VAL A 393 19.80 32.75 74.42
C VAL A 393 20.87 32.76 75.51
N LYS A 394 22.15 32.98 75.15
CA LYS A 394 23.22 33.12 76.14
C LYS A 394 23.00 34.30 77.07
N GLU A 395 22.58 35.44 76.53
CA GLU A 395 22.30 36.63 77.35
C GLU A 395 21.07 36.44 78.25
N LEU A 396 19.98 35.85 77.73
CA LEU A 396 18.81 35.50 78.54
C LEU A 396 19.17 34.52 79.66
N ARG A 397 20.01 33.51 79.40
CA ARG A 397 20.53 32.60 80.45
C ARG A 397 21.31 33.36 81.51
N ARG A 398 22.16 34.33 81.13
CA ARG A 398 22.91 35.18 82.06
C ARG A 398 21.99 36.04 82.91
N GLN A 399 20.95 36.63 82.30
CA GLN A 399 19.93 37.40 83.01
C GLN A 399 19.18 36.53 84.01
N VAL A 400 18.68 35.36 83.61
CA VAL A 400 18.00 34.40 84.50
C VAL A 400 18.90 33.98 85.67
N GLN A 401 20.19 33.72 85.43
CA GLN A 401 21.13 33.40 86.50
C GLN A 401 21.34 34.57 87.48
N SER A 402 21.37 35.81 86.97
CA SER A 402 21.49 37.01 87.82
C SER A 402 20.22 37.27 88.64
N GLU A 403 19.03 37.02 88.06
CA GLU A 403 17.73 37.08 88.75
C GLU A 403 17.66 36.00 89.83
N LYS A 404 18.06 34.77 89.51
CA LYS A 404 18.13 33.66 90.48
C LYS A 404 19.02 34.00 91.68
N LYS A 405 20.21 34.57 91.44
CA LYS A 405 21.10 35.03 92.53
C LYS A 405 20.47 36.13 93.38
N ARG A 406 19.74 37.07 92.78
CA ARG A 406 18.99 38.10 93.52
C ARG A 406 17.86 37.50 94.35
N ALA A 407 17.13 36.54 93.80
CA ALA A 407 16.07 35.82 94.50
C ALA A 407 16.64 35.03 95.69
N GLU A 408 17.75 34.31 95.53
CA GLU A 408 18.44 33.59 96.60
C GLU A 408 18.95 34.56 97.71
N GLN A 409 19.41 35.76 97.33
CA GLN A 409 19.79 36.79 98.31
C GLN A 409 18.56 37.34 99.08
N ALA A 410 17.43 37.54 98.40
CA ALA A 410 16.18 37.95 99.03
C ALA A 410 15.62 36.87 99.96
N GLU A 411 15.73 35.59 99.57
CA GLU A 411 15.36 34.44 100.40
C GLU A 411 16.25 34.36 101.65
N LYS A 412 17.56 34.56 101.51
CA LYS A 412 18.49 34.62 102.66
C LYS A 412 18.17 35.79 103.60
N HIS A 413 17.77 36.95 103.08
CA HIS A 413 17.31 38.07 103.90
C HIS A 413 15.98 37.77 104.61
N LEU A 414 15.08 36.99 104.00
CA LEU A 414 13.86 36.50 104.64
C LEU A 414 14.17 35.50 105.76
N ASP A 415 15.11 34.58 105.54
CA ASP A 415 15.60 33.66 106.57
C ASP A 415 16.26 34.39 107.74
N ASP A 416 17.05 35.44 107.48
CA ASP A 416 17.65 36.29 108.52
C ASP A 416 16.57 37.05 109.34
N VAL A 417 15.46 37.47 108.70
CA VAL A 417 14.33 38.14 109.37
C VAL A 417 13.47 37.15 110.17
N LEU A 418 13.27 35.93 109.66
CA LEU A 418 12.53 34.87 110.36
C LEU A 418 13.35 34.25 111.51
N GLY A 419 14.69 34.29 111.44
CA GLY A 419 15.59 33.90 112.51
C GLY A 419 15.62 34.85 113.72
N MET A 420 14.99 36.03 113.64
CA MET A 420 14.97 37.04 114.72
C MET A 420 13.62 37.18 115.45
N SER A 421 12.73 36.19 115.35
CA SER A 421 11.41 36.24 116.01
C SER A 421 11.24 35.23 117.15
N ASP A 422 11.87 35.54 118.29
CA ASP A 422 11.43 35.10 119.62
C ASP A 422 11.41 36.32 120.57
N ALA A 423 10.19 36.83 120.85
CA ALA A 423 9.72 37.52 122.07
C ALA A 423 8.70 38.67 121.79
N ASN A 424 7.41 38.35 121.98
CA ASN A 424 6.35 39.07 122.76
C ASN A 424 6.58 40.56 123.14
N VAL A 425 5.61 41.50 123.22
CA VAL A 425 4.12 41.52 123.25
C VAL A 425 3.67 43.00 123.36
N TYR A 426 2.57 43.36 122.67
CA TYR A 426 1.53 44.42 122.91
C TYR A 426 1.88 45.91 123.17
N THR A 427 1.21 46.84 122.45
CA THR A 427 -0.02 47.55 122.90
C THR A 427 -0.48 48.70 121.95
N HIS A 428 -1.79 48.70 121.67
CA HIS A 428 -2.74 49.81 121.43
C HIS A 428 -2.55 50.99 120.42
N SER A 429 -3.45 50.99 119.42
CA SER A 429 -4.53 51.96 119.14
C SER A 429 -4.31 53.33 118.45
N SER A 430 -5.10 53.51 117.37
CA SER A 430 -5.79 54.73 116.88
C SER A 430 -5.01 55.87 116.17
N ALA A 431 -5.33 56.11 114.89
CA ALA A 431 -6.03 57.32 114.41
C ALA A 431 -6.29 57.32 112.89
N ARG A 432 -7.49 57.74 112.50
CA ARG A 432 -7.91 58.16 111.14
C ARG A 432 -7.09 59.35 110.64
N ILE A 433 -6.97 59.51 109.31
CA ILE A 433 -7.24 60.76 108.56
C ILE A 433 -7.44 60.41 107.07
N ARG A 434 -8.31 61.18 106.41
CA ARG A 434 -8.84 61.07 105.03
C ARG A 434 -8.35 62.30 104.23
N ILE A 435 -8.50 62.27 102.88
CA ILE A 435 -8.41 63.39 101.89
C ILE A 435 -6.97 63.65 101.40
N GLY A 436 -6.61 63.82 100.12
CA GLY A 436 -7.29 64.10 98.85
C GLY A 436 -6.50 65.19 98.08
N GLY A 437 -6.27 65.05 96.76
CA GLY A 437 -5.82 66.15 95.89
C GLY A 437 -4.72 65.85 94.86
N SER A 438 -5.06 66.00 93.57
CA SER A 438 -4.18 66.48 92.47
C SER A 438 -4.44 68.00 92.27
N PRO A 439 -3.95 68.77 91.26
CA PRO A 439 -2.96 68.55 90.15
C PRO A 439 -2.05 69.81 89.85
N SER A 440 -1.32 69.81 88.70
CA SER A 440 -1.06 70.95 87.73
C SER A 440 0.41 71.06 87.21
N THR A 441 0.71 70.84 85.90
CA THR A 441 0.83 71.72 84.70
C THR A 441 2.10 72.60 84.56
N LEU A 442 2.78 72.52 83.38
CA LEU A 442 3.44 73.58 82.53
C LEU A 442 4.58 72.94 81.68
N SER A 443 4.41 72.69 80.37
CA SER A 443 4.74 73.55 79.21
C SER A 443 6.10 74.25 79.25
N ASP A 444 7.01 73.91 78.31
CA ASP A 444 7.56 74.91 77.39
C ASP A 444 8.17 74.32 76.11
N ARG A 445 8.27 75.19 75.10
CA ARG A 445 8.29 74.99 73.65
C ARG A 445 9.63 75.44 73.07
N PHE A 446 10.30 74.69 72.18
CA PHE A 446 11.10 75.28 71.08
C PHE A 446 11.36 74.26 69.95
N LYS A 447 11.43 74.81 68.73
CA LYS A 447 11.37 74.20 67.40
C LYS A 447 12.65 74.59 66.67
N VAL A 448 13.31 73.70 65.91
CA VAL A 448 14.08 73.99 64.66
C VAL A 448 14.81 72.72 64.13
N LYS A 449 14.34 72.26 62.95
CA LYS A 449 15.02 71.89 61.68
C LYS A 449 16.47 71.34 61.67
N GLY A 450 16.67 70.22 60.96
CA GLY A 450 17.96 69.83 60.35
C GLY A 450 18.13 68.32 60.16
N ASP A 451 18.35 67.89 58.93
CA ASP A 451 18.40 66.51 58.43
C ASP A 451 19.54 65.63 58.98
N GLY A 452 19.35 64.31 58.85
CA GLY A 452 20.45 63.37 58.61
C GLY A 452 20.66 62.28 59.67
N GLU A 453 20.53 61.03 59.21
CA GLU A 453 21.19 59.82 59.73
C GLU A 453 20.48 59.01 60.85
N SER A 454 19.89 57.91 60.39
CA SER A 454 20.21 56.54 60.83
C SER A 454 20.13 56.18 62.32
N SER A 455 19.17 55.29 62.60
CA SER A 455 19.34 53.99 63.31
C SER A 455 18.71 53.81 64.71
N ILE A 456 18.12 52.61 64.82
CA ILE A 456 17.90 51.76 66.00
C ILE A 456 16.63 51.97 66.84
N CYS A 457 16.03 50.81 67.12
CA CYS A 457 14.71 50.54 67.65
C CYS A 457 14.57 50.64 69.17
N SER A 458 13.33 50.97 69.55
CA SER A 458 12.56 50.52 70.74
C SER A 458 13.02 51.05 72.10
N TRP A 459 12.15 51.34 73.08
CA TRP A 459 10.87 50.74 73.45
C TRP A 459 10.05 51.76 74.24
N ALA A 460 8.77 52.00 73.90
CA ALA A 460 7.76 52.38 74.88
C ALA A 460 6.35 52.14 74.32
N PHE A 461 5.69 51.20 74.98
CA PHE A 461 4.28 50.89 74.95
C PHE A 461 3.44 52.07 75.47
N VAL A 462 2.54 52.63 74.65
CA VAL A 462 1.18 53.07 75.03
C VAL A 462 0.34 53.17 73.75
N ALA A 463 -0.81 52.50 73.76
CA ALA A 463 -1.86 52.57 72.76
C ALA A 463 -2.64 53.89 72.87
N GLU A 464 -2.82 54.59 71.75
CA GLU A 464 -4.03 55.36 71.42
C GLU A 464 -4.24 55.39 69.89
N PRO A 465 -5.49 55.54 69.42
CA PRO A 465 -5.94 55.04 68.12
C PRO A 465 -6.07 56.14 67.04
N ASP A 466 -6.40 55.67 65.84
CA ASP A 466 -6.76 56.41 64.63
C ASP A 466 -5.62 56.83 63.68
N ARG A 467 -5.16 55.87 62.86
CA ARG A 467 -5.78 55.63 61.55
C ARG A 467 -5.19 54.40 60.84
N ASN A 468 -6.12 53.56 60.41
CA ASN A 468 -6.03 52.46 59.44
C ASN A 468 -5.57 51.11 59.98
N SER A 469 -6.42 50.10 59.75
CA SER A 469 -6.19 48.65 59.84
C SER A 469 -6.22 48.02 61.25
N SER A 470 -7.43 47.60 61.66
CA SER A 470 -7.63 46.57 62.68
C SER A 470 -8.28 45.33 62.05
N HIS A 471 -7.75 44.17 62.42
CA HIS A 471 -8.21 42.78 62.20
C HIS A 471 -7.93 42.19 60.79
N ASN A 472 -7.10 41.13 60.63
CA ASN A 472 -7.06 39.89 61.41
C ASN A 472 -5.66 39.28 61.59
N PHE A 473 -5.42 38.72 62.78
CA PHE A 473 -4.65 37.49 62.94
C PHE A 473 -5.27 36.45 62.00
N ASP A 474 -4.59 36.10 60.89
CA ASP A 474 -4.83 34.88 60.09
C ASP A 474 -3.92 34.78 58.84
N GLU A 475 -3.05 35.74 58.52
CA GLU A 475 -2.47 35.79 57.15
C GLU A 475 -1.31 34.85 56.80
N GLU A 476 -0.49 34.35 57.73
CA GLU A 476 0.45 33.27 57.38
C GLU A 476 -0.26 31.91 57.25
N SER A 477 -1.39 31.74 57.95
CA SER A 477 -2.30 30.64 57.68
C SER A 477 -3.14 30.90 56.43
N SER A 478 -3.35 32.15 55.98
CA SER A 478 -4.22 32.46 54.84
C SER A 478 -3.53 32.32 53.49
N CYS A 479 -2.21 32.47 53.37
CA CYS A 479 -1.51 32.11 52.12
C CYS A 479 -1.35 30.60 51.99
N SER A 480 -1.03 29.88 53.07
CA SER A 480 -1.01 28.42 53.07
C SER A 480 -2.42 27.82 52.96
N ALA A 481 -3.42 28.41 53.63
CA ALA A 481 -4.82 28.01 53.49
C ALA A 481 -5.39 28.46 52.15
N SER A 482 -4.99 29.57 51.54
CA SER A 482 -5.41 29.97 50.19
C SER A 482 -4.82 29.05 49.13
N ILE A 483 -3.56 28.65 49.26
CA ILE A 483 -2.92 27.66 48.37
C ILE A 483 -3.56 26.28 48.59
N LEU A 484 -3.79 25.86 49.83
CA LEU A 484 -4.50 24.62 50.13
C LEU A 484 -5.99 24.69 49.77
N GLU A 485 -6.65 25.85 49.83
CA GLU A 485 -8.03 26.08 49.38
C GLU A 485 -8.12 26.08 47.86
N ALA A 486 -7.11 26.61 47.17
CA ALA A 486 -6.99 26.53 45.71
C ALA A 486 -6.73 25.09 45.25
N ASP A 487 -5.82 24.37 45.92
CA ASP A 487 -5.57 22.94 45.66
C ASP A 487 -6.80 22.09 46.02
N ASN A 488 -7.49 22.40 47.13
CA ASN A 488 -8.75 21.75 47.48
C ASN A 488 -9.85 22.08 46.46
N ALA A 489 -9.93 23.30 45.94
CA ALA A 489 -10.87 23.69 44.88
C ALA A 489 -10.55 22.99 43.56
N GLU A 490 -9.27 22.84 43.21
CA GLU A 490 -8.82 22.08 42.04
C GLU A 490 -9.13 20.58 42.20
N LEU A 491 -8.88 20.01 43.38
CA LEU A 491 -9.23 18.63 43.70
C LEU A 491 -10.74 18.40 43.67
N ILE A 492 -11.54 19.33 44.21
CA ILE A 492 -13.01 19.30 44.13
C ILE A 492 -13.46 19.40 42.67
N SER A 493 -12.85 20.27 41.86
CA SER A 493 -13.15 20.41 40.44
C SER A 493 -12.79 19.14 39.66
N ARG A 494 -11.63 18.54 39.93
CA ARG A 494 -11.19 17.29 39.33
C ARG A 494 -12.05 16.11 39.77
N LEU A 495 -12.46 16.09 41.04
CA LEU A 495 -13.41 15.11 41.57
C LEU A 495 -14.79 15.28 40.91
N ALA A 496 -15.26 16.51 40.71
CA ALA A 496 -16.51 16.79 40.01
C ALA A 496 -16.44 16.39 38.53
N ILE A 497 -15.31 16.63 37.84
CA ILE A 497 -15.08 16.17 36.46
C ILE A 497 -15.01 14.65 36.40
N LEU A 498 -14.34 13.99 37.35
CA LEU A 498 -14.28 12.54 37.44
C LEU A 498 -15.64 11.93 37.76
N GLN A 499 -16.42 12.52 38.67
CA GLN A 499 -17.79 12.12 38.96
C GLN A 499 -18.70 12.32 37.76
N LYS A 500 -18.54 13.41 37.02
CA LYS A 500 -19.26 13.65 35.76
C LYS A 500 -18.91 12.61 34.70
N LYS A 501 -17.62 12.32 34.50
CA LYS A 501 -17.17 11.27 33.58
C LYS A 501 -17.68 9.90 34.01
N TYR A 502 -17.66 9.60 35.31
CA TYR A 502 -18.18 8.35 35.86
C TYR A 502 -19.69 8.22 35.60
N ALA A 503 -20.47 9.29 35.82
CA ALA A 503 -21.89 9.34 35.50
C ALA A 503 -22.14 9.15 34.00
N GLU A 504 -21.40 9.85 33.13
CA GLU A 504 -21.50 9.69 31.67
C GLU A 504 -21.15 8.27 31.22
N THR A 505 -20.13 7.64 31.82
CA THR A 505 -19.78 6.24 31.52
C THR A 505 -20.83 5.27 32.03
N LEU A 506 -21.43 5.54 33.19
CA LEU A 506 -22.49 4.73 33.77
C LEU A 506 -23.76 4.83 32.93
N ASP A 507 -24.12 6.02 32.45
CA ASP A 507 -25.25 6.23 31.56
C ASP A 507 -25.05 5.51 30.22
N ARG A 508 -23.83 5.56 29.65
CA ARG A 508 -23.51 4.78 28.44
C ARG A 508 -23.59 3.28 28.68
N LEU A 509 -23.12 2.82 29.83
CA LEU A 509 -23.20 1.42 30.20
C LEU A 509 -24.65 0.97 30.37
N ASN A 510 -25.50 1.79 31.01
CA ASN A 510 -26.93 1.55 31.13
C ASN A 510 -27.62 1.49 29.76
N VAL A 511 -27.30 2.40 28.83
CA VAL A 511 -27.86 2.37 27.46
C VAL A 511 -27.44 1.08 26.74
N ILE A 512 -26.17 0.68 26.84
CA ILE A 512 -25.69 -0.57 26.23
C ILE A 512 -26.32 -1.80 26.90
N GLU A 513 -26.56 -1.77 28.20
CA GLU A 513 -27.28 -2.82 28.91
C GLU A 513 -28.74 -2.90 28.48
N GLU A 514 -29.44 -1.76 28.35
CA GLU A 514 -30.80 -1.69 27.82
C GLU A 514 -30.87 -2.23 26.39
N GLU A 515 -29.97 -1.81 25.51
CA GLU A 515 -29.86 -2.34 24.14
C GLU A 515 -29.59 -3.85 24.12
N ASN A 516 -28.69 -4.35 24.99
CA ASN A 516 -28.44 -5.79 25.12
C ASN A 516 -29.67 -6.55 25.64
N THR A 517 -30.46 -5.97 26.55
CA THR A 517 -31.70 -6.60 27.02
C THR A 517 -32.75 -6.67 25.91
N LEU A 518 -32.84 -5.65 25.06
CA LEU A 518 -33.72 -5.63 23.90
C LEU A 518 -33.29 -6.67 22.85
N LEU A 519 -31.99 -6.73 22.54
CA LEU A 519 -31.45 -7.73 21.62
C LEU A 519 -31.69 -9.16 22.12
N ARG A 520 -31.55 -9.42 23.43
CA ARG A 520 -31.88 -10.72 24.01
C ARG A 520 -33.36 -11.06 23.82
N LYS A 521 -34.28 -10.11 24.07
CA LYS A 521 -35.71 -10.32 23.82
C LYS A 521 -36.00 -10.60 22.34
N GLU A 522 -35.37 -9.88 21.42
CA GLU A 522 -35.53 -10.11 19.98
C GLU A 522 -35.00 -11.49 19.55
N VAL A 523 -33.88 -11.93 20.12
CA VAL A 523 -33.34 -13.27 19.90
C VAL A 523 -34.29 -14.33 20.45
N ASP A 524 -34.87 -14.12 21.64
CA ASP A 524 -35.85 -15.04 22.23
C ASP A 524 -37.13 -15.10 21.39
N GLU A 525 -37.65 -13.96 20.92
CA GLU A 525 -38.80 -13.87 20.02
C GLU A 525 -38.55 -14.58 18.69
N LYS A 526 -37.39 -14.35 18.06
CA LYS A 526 -37.00 -15.05 16.82
C LYS A 526 -36.80 -16.54 17.05
N SER A 527 -36.24 -16.93 18.20
CA SER A 527 -36.06 -18.33 18.57
C SER A 527 -37.41 -19.03 18.79
N GLU A 528 -38.39 -18.33 19.37
CA GLU A 528 -39.76 -18.83 19.53
C GLU A 528 -40.47 -18.97 18.18
N VAL A 529 -40.28 -18.02 17.26
CA VAL A 529 -40.81 -18.11 15.88
C VAL A 529 -40.21 -19.30 15.14
N ILE A 530 -38.89 -19.52 15.26
CA ILE A 530 -38.23 -20.70 14.69
C ILE A 530 -38.75 -21.98 15.35
N ALA A 531 -38.93 -21.99 16.67
CA ALA A 531 -39.47 -23.14 17.39
C ALA A 531 -40.92 -23.45 16.97
N GLN A 532 -41.76 -22.43 16.77
CA GLN A 532 -43.11 -22.60 16.24
C GLN A 532 -43.07 -23.13 14.80
N TRP A 533 -42.18 -22.59 13.96
CA TRP A 533 -41.98 -23.08 12.60
C TRP A 533 -41.60 -24.56 12.58
N ILE A 534 -40.64 -24.97 13.42
CA ILE A 534 -40.23 -26.37 13.58
C ILE A 534 -41.40 -27.25 14.08
N ARG A 535 -42.17 -26.79 15.06
CA ARG A 535 -43.35 -27.51 15.58
C ARG A 535 -44.47 -27.65 14.54
N THR A 536 -44.52 -26.77 13.54
CA THR A 536 -45.50 -26.82 12.45
C THR A 536 -45.06 -27.64 11.23
N ILE A 537 -43.86 -28.23 11.24
CA ILE A 537 -43.41 -29.15 10.18
C ILE A 537 -44.18 -30.47 10.32
N PRO A 538 -44.94 -30.94 9.29
CA PRO A 538 -45.70 -32.18 9.39
C PRO A 538 -44.78 -33.41 9.43
N ASP A 539 -44.90 -34.23 10.49
CA ASP A 539 -44.18 -35.49 10.64
C ASP A 539 -44.63 -36.52 9.58
N THR A 540 -43.79 -36.79 8.58
CA THR A 540 -43.95 -37.95 7.68
C THR A 540 -43.02 -39.08 8.09
N ASN A 541 -43.46 -39.89 9.05
CA ASN A 541 -42.86 -41.19 9.38
C ASN A 541 -43.92 -42.29 9.28
N HIS A 542 -44.08 -42.88 8.09
CA HIS A 542 -44.52 -44.28 7.94
C HIS A 542 -43.86 -44.94 6.70
N SER A 543 -43.47 -46.19 6.91
CA SER A 543 -42.61 -47.08 6.10
C SER A 543 -43.38 -47.79 4.96
N PRO A 544 -42.80 -48.74 4.20
CA PRO A 544 -41.96 -48.56 3.01
C PRO A 544 -42.60 -49.20 1.75
N GLN A 545 -42.49 -48.61 0.56
CA GLN A 545 -42.53 -49.38 -0.70
C GLN A 545 -42.05 -48.59 -1.94
N VAL A 546 -41.53 -49.37 -2.87
CA VAL A 546 -40.75 -49.08 -4.08
C VAL A 546 -41.50 -48.21 -5.11
N ALA A 547 -40.82 -47.22 -5.70
CA ALA A 547 -40.65 -47.03 -7.16
C ALA A 547 -40.39 -45.56 -7.57
N ASN A 548 -39.25 -45.34 -8.23
CA ASN A 548 -38.93 -44.37 -9.28
C ASN A 548 -39.81 -43.10 -9.44
N SER A 549 -39.26 -41.94 -9.06
CA SER A 549 -39.29 -40.72 -9.88
C SER A 549 -38.33 -39.63 -9.34
N SER A 550 -37.82 -38.83 -10.27
CA SER A 550 -36.67 -37.89 -10.25
C SER A 550 -36.51 -36.95 -9.04
N PRO A 551 -35.26 -36.53 -8.67
CA PRO A 551 -34.97 -35.55 -7.61
C PRO A 551 -35.38 -34.10 -7.95
N GLY A 552 -35.79 -33.80 -9.19
CA GLY A 552 -35.93 -32.43 -9.70
C GLY A 552 -37.12 -31.60 -9.16
N LEU A 553 -38.10 -32.22 -8.50
CA LEU A 553 -39.31 -31.52 -8.06
C LEU A 553 -39.22 -30.92 -6.64
N ARG A 554 -38.24 -31.33 -5.83
CA ARG A 554 -38.07 -30.78 -4.47
C ARG A 554 -37.34 -29.43 -4.49
N PHE A 555 -36.36 -29.26 -5.37
CA PHE A 555 -35.64 -28.00 -5.54
C PHE A 555 -36.50 -26.89 -6.12
N ARG A 556 -37.45 -27.19 -7.02
CA ARG A 556 -38.31 -26.17 -7.63
C ARG A 556 -39.24 -25.52 -6.61
N ARG A 557 -39.85 -26.31 -5.71
CA ARG A 557 -40.73 -25.79 -4.65
C ARG A 557 -39.94 -25.06 -3.54
N MET A 558 -38.68 -25.44 -3.31
CA MET A 558 -37.79 -24.74 -2.37
C MET A 558 -37.29 -23.41 -2.95
N LEU A 559 -37.00 -23.36 -4.26
CA LEU A 559 -36.60 -22.15 -4.97
C LEU A 559 -37.75 -21.16 -5.17
N GLU A 560 -38.99 -21.66 -5.22
CA GLU A 560 -40.20 -20.84 -5.36
C GLU A 560 -40.64 -20.17 -4.04
N MET A 561 -40.19 -20.68 -2.88
CA MET A 561 -40.32 -19.97 -1.58
C MET A 561 -39.21 -18.94 -1.32
N VAL A 562 -38.08 -19.04 -2.03
CA VAL A 562 -36.96 -18.07 -1.93
C VAL A 562 -37.21 -16.83 -2.80
N ARG A 563 -38.23 -16.85 -3.66
CA ARG A 563 -38.64 -15.73 -4.52
C ARG A 563 -39.69 -14.81 -3.88
N MET A 564 -39.68 -14.67 -2.56
CA MET A 564 -40.49 -13.66 -1.87
C MET A 564 -39.79 -12.31 -1.96
N ASP A 565 -40.36 -11.39 -2.75
CA ASP A 565 -39.86 -10.05 -3.10
C ASP A 565 -39.71 -9.06 -1.91
N GLU A 566 -39.78 -9.54 -0.67
CA GLU A 566 -39.78 -8.72 0.56
C GLU A 566 -38.34 -8.36 1.02
N SER A 567 -37.35 -9.22 0.76
CA SER A 567 -35.94 -8.94 1.11
C SER A 567 -35.32 -7.81 0.29
N THR A 568 -35.81 -7.58 -0.93
CA THR A 568 -35.34 -6.48 -1.77
C THR A 568 -35.88 -5.13 -1.30
N ALA A 569 -37.04 -5.11 -0.62
CA ALA A 569 -37.59 -3.91 -0.01
C ALA A 569 -36.77 -3.52 1.23
N ASP A 570 -36.42 -4.49 2.08
CA ASP A 570 -35.60 -4.26 3.27
C ASP A 570 -34.17 -3.82 2.94
N ILE A 571 -33.55 -4.42 1.91
CA ILE A 571 -32.21 -4.00 1.44
C ILE A 571 -32.27 -2.59 0.85
N ARG A 572 -33.33 -2.23 0.12
CA ARG A 572 -33.54 -0.88 -0.40
C ARG A 572 -33.78 0.13 0.72
N ASP A 573 -34.54 -0.23 1.75
CA ASP A 573 -34.81 0.65 2.88
C ASP A 573 -33.57 0.83 3.77
N MET A 574 -32.75 -0.22 3.91
CA MET A 574 -31.46 -0.16 4.60
C MET A 574 -30.47 0.73 3.86
N ASN A 575 -30.35 0.58 2.54
CA ASN A 575 -29.53 1.46 1.71
C ASN A 575 -30.03 2.91 1.76
N ARG A 576 -31.34 3.13 1.77
CA ARG A 576 -31.94 4.46 1.90
C ARG A 576 -31.73 5.09 3.29
N ARG A 577 -31.58 4.29 4.34
CA ARG A 577 -31.20 4.75 5.69
C ARG A 577 -29.71 5.06 5.76
N LEU A 578 -28.86 4.21 5.18
CA LEU A 578 -27.42 4.45 5.09
C LEU A 578 -27.13 5.74 4.30
N GLN A 579 -27.86 5.98 3.22
CA GLN A 579 -27.73 7.19 2.41
C GLN A 579 -28.15 8.44 3.18
N ARG A 580 -29.27 8.39 3.92
CA ARG A 580 -29.69 9.48 4.83
C ARG A 580 -28.68 9.72 5.96
N MET A 581 -28.10 8.66 6.52
CA MET A 581 -27.09 8.77 7.57
C MET A 581 -25.79 9.38 7.04
N LEU A 582 -25.41 9.06 5.79
CA LEU A 582 -24.27 9.67 5.11
C LEU A 582 -24.53 11.15 4.82
N GLU A 583 -25.71 11.49 4.30
CA GLU A 583 -26.14 12.87 4.05
C GLU A 583 -26.17 13.71 5.34
N GLU A 584 -26.65 13.12 6.44
CA GLU A 584 -26.66 13.76 7.76
C GLU A 584 -25.23 13.93 8.32
N THR A 585 -24.35 12.93 8.12
CA THR A 585 -22.94 13.00 8.53
C THR A 585 -22.16 14.03 7.72
N LEU A 586 -22.41 14.12 6.41
CA LEU A 586 -21.81 15.12 5.54
C LEU A 586 -22.35 16.53 5.84
N SER A 587 -23.65 16.67 6.13
CA SER A 587 -24.24 17.94 6.56
C SER A 587 -23.69 18.41 7.90
N LYS A 588 -23.52 17.50 8.86
CA LYS A 588 -22.86 17.80 10.15
C LYS A 588 -21.40 18.18 9.96
N ASN A 589 -20.67 17.51 9.05
CA ASN A 589 -19.30 17.88 8.71
C ASN A 589 -19.21 19.25 8.02
N LEU A 590 -20.18 19.61 7.18
CA LEU A 590 -20.27 20.93 6.57
C LEU A 590 -20.56 22.02 7.61
N VAL A 591 -21.43 21.74 8.59
CA VAL A 591 -21.70 22.64 9.71
C VAL A 591 -20.47 22.75 10.63
N LEU A 592 -19.75 21.65 10.87
CA LEU A 592 -18.50 21.66 11.62
C LEU A 592 -17.41 22.47 10.91
N GLN A 593 -17.26 22.34 9.59
CA GLN A 593 -16.34 23.18 8.82
C GLN A 593 -16.72 24.66 8.89
N LYS A 594 -18.02 24.99 8.79
CA LYS A 594 -18.49 26.38 9.00
C LYS A 594 -18.24 26.89 10.42
N ASN A 595 -18.42 26.05 11.43
CA ASN A 595 -18.16 26.41 12.83
C ASN A 595 -16.67 26.63 13.08
N ILE A 596 -15.80 25.79 12.50
CA ILE A 596 -14.33 25.95 12.53
C ILE A 596 -13.94 27.27 11.84
N GLN A 597 -14.55 27.58 10.69
CA GLN A 597 -14.31 28.82 9.97
C GLN A 597 -14.80 30.06 10.73
N THR A 598 -15.95 29.96 11.42
CA THR A 598 -16.50 31.03 12.26
C THR A 598 -15.66 31.24 13.54
N LEU A 599 -15.06 30.18 14.07
CA LEU A 599 -14.12 30.25 15.20
C LEU A 599 -12.79 30.89 14.76
N LEU A 600 -12.28 30.52 13.58
CA LEU A 600 -11.11 31.16 12.97
C LEU A 600 -11.34 32.64 12.67
N GLU A 601 -12.54 33.04 12.22
CA GLU A 601 -12.89 34.46 12.02
C GLU A 601 -13.04 35.23 13.34
N LYS A 602 -13.46 34.57 14.43
CA LYS A 602 -13.57 35.20 15.76
C LYS A 602 -12.22 35.39 16.45
N ASP A 603 -11.25 34.52 16.20
CA ASP A 603 -9.90 34.66 16.74
C ASP A 603 -9.06 35.75 16.05
N VAL A 604 -9.47 36.20 14.85
CA VAL A 604 -8.79 37.28 14.11
C VAL A 604 -9.31 38.69 14.47
N ALA A 605 -10.42 38.80 15.20
CA ALA A 605 -11.03 40.10 15.56
C ALA A 605 -10.59 40.69 16.91
N SER A 606 -9.58 40.10 17.59
CA SER A 606 -9.17 40.45 18.97
C SER A 606 -7.80 41.14 19.11
N THR A 607 -7.21 41.72 18.05
CA THR A 607 -6.00 42.55 18.17
C THR A 607 -6.16 43.90 17.47
N VAL A 608 -5.94 44.97 18.23
CA VAL A 608 -6.19 46.39 17.88
C VAL A 608 -4.97 46.99 17.11
N PRO A 609 -4.99 48.26 16.63
CA PRO A 609 -4.83 48.61 15.22
C PRO A 609 -3.51 49.36 14.90
N GLY A 610 -3.00 49.24 13.67
CA GLY A 610 -1.87 50.09 13.26
C GLY A 610 -1.32 49.84 11.86
N GLY A 611 -1.81 50.63 10.89
CA GLY A 611 -0.97 51.35 9.93
C GLY A 611 -0.44 50.65 8.67
N THR A 612 -1.00 51.07 7.52
CA THR A 612 -0.33 51.45 6.24
C THR A 612 0.37 50.35 5.41
N ASN A 613 0.17 50.13 4.11
CA ASN A 613 -0.42 50.89 2.99
C ASN A 613 -0.88 49.92 1.87
N ILE A 614 -1.93 50.32 1.15
CA ILE A 614 -2.39 49.76 -0.13
C ILE A 614 -1.59 50.45 -1.28
N PRO A 615 -1.46 49.90 -2.51
CA PRO A 615 -2.49 50.16 -3.51
C PRO A 615 -2.93 48.94 -4.35
N GLU A 616 -4.24 48.92 -4.56
CA GLU A 616 -5.03 48.12 -5.50
C GLU A 616 -4.75 48.51 -6.96
N THR A 617 -4.98 47.55 -7.89
CA THR A 617 -5.72 47.73 -9.16
C THR A 617 -6.03 46.32 -9.70
N ASN A 618 -7.25 45.79 -9.49
CA ASN A 618 -8.43 45.84 -10.38
C ASN A 618 -8.24 45.16 -11.75
N GLU A 619 -9.00 44.09 -12.03
CA GLU A 619 -10.16 44.09 -12.95
C GLU A 619 -11.04 42.85 -12.69
N GLY A 620 -12.34 43.06 -12.55
CA GLY A 620 -13.33 42.02 -12.28
C GLY A 620 -14.12 41.61 -13.52
N LEU A 621 -14.74 40.43 -13.48
CA LEU A 621 -15.93 40.11 -14.28
C LEU A 621 -16.90 39.26 -13.44
N ASP A 622 -18.12 39.78 -13.41
CA ASP A 622 -19.32 39.36 -12.72
C ASP A 622 -20.09 38.37 -13.62
N VAL A 623 -20.57 37.23 -13.11
CA VAL A 623 -21.61 36.44 -13.78
C VAL A 623 -22.56 35.78 -12.76
N ASP A 624 -23.80 36.25 -12.84
CA ASP A 624 -25.01 35.85 -12.12
C ASP A 624 -25.29 34.34 -12.07
N LEU A 625 -25.73 33.89 -10.89
CA LEU A 625 -26.11 32.52 -10.55
C LEU A 625 -27.65 32.39 -10.48
N ASP A 626 -28.37 32.46 -11.61
CA ASP A 626 -29.82 32.18 -11.62
C ASP A 626 -30.38 31.57 -12.92
N LYS A 627 -29.64 30.67 -13.59
CA LYS A 627 -30.10 30.03 -14.86
C LYS A 627 -30.09 28.50 -14.93
N THR A 628 -29.94 27.78 -13.82
CA THR A 628 -29.93 26.30 -13.88
C THR A 628 -31.03 25.63 -13.07
N ALA A 629 -32.19 26.30 -12.91
CA ALA A 629 -33.36 25.77 -12.20
C ALA A 629 -34.56 25.46 -13.12
N SER A 630 -34.36 25.24 -14.43
CA SER A 630 -35.47 24.95 -15.35
C SER A 630 -35.09 23.88 -16.35
N GLY A 631 -35.23 22.62 -15.93
CA GLY A 631 -35.01 21.46 -16.80
C GLY A 631 -35.36 20.13 -16.16
N LEU A 632 -36.32 20.09 -15.22
CA LEU A 632 -36.89 18.84 -14.71
C LEU A 632 -38.32 18.69 -15.24
N ARG A 633 -38.51 17.83 -16.26
CA ARG A 633 -39.75 17.09 -16.52
C ARG A 633 -39.43 15.73 -17.18
N THR A 634 -39.43 14.72 -16.32
CA THR A 634 -40.08 13.39 -16.38
C THR A 634 -40.33 12.68 -17.72
N VAL A 635 -40.19 11.34 -17.65
CA VAL A 635 -40.65 10.23 -18.55
C VAL A 635 -39.61 9.89 -19.63
N ASP A 636 -39.09 8.68 -19.83
CA ASP A 636 -39.47 7.30 -19.47
C ASP A 636 -38.23 6.40 -19.59
N ASP A 637 -38.29 5.23 -18.94
CA ASP A 637 -37.69 3.96 -19.34
C ASP A 637 -36.24 3.91 -19.88
N GLY A 638 -35.32 3.65 -18.97
CA GLY A 638 -34.07 2.95 -19.28
C GLY A 638 -33.84 1.89 -18.21
N GLU A 639 -33.91 0.63 -18.61
CA GLU A 639 -33.56 -0.52 -17.76
C GLU A 639 -32.24 -0.25 -17.02
N TYR A 640 -32.23 -0.55 -15.72
CA TYR A 640 -30.99 -0.70 -14.98
C TYR A 640 -30.26 -1.90 -15.58
N GLU A 641 -29.40 -1.67 -16.58
CA GLU A 641 -28.34 -2.61 -16.87
C GLU A 641 -27.47 -2.69 -15.62
N GLU A 642 -27.53 -3.84 -14.94
CA GLU A 642 -26.41 -4.33 -14.16
C GLU A 642 -25.14 -4.07 -14.96
N ASN A 643 -24.16 -3.40 -14.37
CA ASN A 643 -22.79 -3.46 -14.86
C ASN A 643 -22.32 -4.92 -14.74
N LYS A 644 -22.73 -5.77 -15.69
CA LYS A 644 -22.04 -7.00 -16.03
C LYS A 644 -20.69 -6.55 -16.58
N CYS A 645 -19.66 -6.70 -15.77
CA CYS A 645 -18.35 -6.96 -16.36
C CYS A 645 -18.55 -8.24 -17.17
N ASP A 646 -18.44 -8.16 -18.50
CA ASP A 646 -18.70 -9.29 -19.37
C ASP A 646 -17.76 -10.45 -18.98
N ASP A 647 -18.30 -11.47 -18.28
CA ASP A 647 -17.58 -12.72 -17.97
C ASP A 647 -16.93 -13.29 -19.24
N GLU A 648 -17.57 -13.07 -20.39
CA GLU A 648 -17.09 -13.46 -21.71
C GLU A 648 -15.85 -12.67 -22.15
N ALA A 649 -15.72 -11.38 -21.80
CA ALA A 649 -14.52 -10.60 -22.06
C ALA A 649 -13.34 -11.05 -21.17
N LEU A 650 -13.60 -11.44 -19.92
CA LEU A 650 -12.60 -12.01 -19.01
C LEU A 650 -12.12 -13.39 -19.49
N LEU A 651 -13.04 -14.25 -19.94
CA LEU A 651 -12.70 -15.54 -20.53
C LEU A 651 -11.92 -15.37 -21.85
N ASP A 652 -12.26 -14.37 -22.66
CA ASP A 652 -11.52 -14.07 -23.90
C ASP A 652 -10.11 -13.54 -23.57
N GLU A 653 -9.95 -12.70 -22.55
CA GLU A 653 -8.64 -12.28 -22.05
C GLU A 653 -7.81 -13.47 -21.54
N LEU A 654 -8.42 -14.34 -20.75
CA LEU A 654 -7.80 -15.59 -20.27
C LEU A 654 -7.35 -16.49 -21.42
N SER A 655 -8.19 -16.61 -22.45
CA SER A 655 -7.89 -17.44 -23.62
C SER A 655 -6.69 -16.91 -24.41
N ARG A 656 -6.47 -15.59 -24.42
CA ARG A 656 -5.35 -14.94 -25.12
C ARG A 656 -4.03 -15.06 -24.38
N ARG A 657 -4.04 -15.35 -23.08
CA ARG A 657 -2.82 -15.54 -22.30
C ARG A 657 -2.16 -16.87 -22.67
N GLU A 658 -0.84 -16.84 -22.72
CA GLU A 658 -0.04 -18.04 -23.02
C GLU A 658 0.14 -18.92 -21.79
N PHE A 659 0.08 -18.31 -20.60
CA PHE A 659 0.31 -18.96 -19.31
C PHE A 659 -0.64 -18.38 -18.26
N THR A 660 -1.25 -19.22 -17.42
CA THR A 660 -2.15 -18.80 -16.35
C THR A 660 -2.08 -19.77 -15.17
N VAL A 661 -2.01 -19.22 -13.95
CA VAL A 661 -1.92 -20.00 -12.71
C VAL A 661 -3.15 -19.76 -11.85
N PHE A 662 -3.73 -20.85 -11.34
CA PHE A 662 -4.84 -20.85 -10.38
C PHE A 662 -4.44 -21.63 -9.13
N VAL A 663 -4.71 -21.03 -7.97
CA VAL A 663 -4.59 -21.68 -6.66
C VAL A 663 -5.90 -21.51 -5.93
N LEU A 664 -6.47 -22.62 -5.49
CA LEU A 664 -7.72 -22.65 -4.74
C LEU A 664 -7.64 -23.63 -3.57
N SER A 665 -8.52 -23.42 -2.61
CA SER A 665 -8.72 -24.37 -1.51
C SER A 665 -9.54 -25.58 -1.95
N GLU A 666 -9.48 -26.65 -1.17
CA GLU A 666 -10.26 -27.87 -1.39
C GLU A 666 -11.78 -27.65 -1.49
N VAL A 667 -12.30 -26.63 -0.80
CA VAL A 667 -13.71 -26.23 -0.87
C VAL A 667 -14.05 -25.38 -2.11
N GLY A 668 -13.08 -25.13 -2.99
CA GLY A 668 -13.28 -24.35 -4.22
C GLY A 668 -13.19 -22.83 -4.03
N LYS A 669 -12.69 -22.34 -2.89
CA LYS A 669 -12.45 -20.89 -2.73
C LYS A 669 -11.18 -20.47 -3.46
N PRO A 670 -11.23 -19.40 -4.29
CA PRO A 670 -10.04 -18.83 -4.90
C PRO A 670 -9.06 -18.35 -3.82
N ILE A 671 -7.79 -18.70 -3.98
CA ILE A 671 -6.69 -18.15 -3.18
C ILE A 671 -5.86 -17.20 -4.06
N PHE A 672 -5.60 -17.57 -5.31
CA PHE A 672 -4.85 -16.77 -6.27
C PHE A 672 -5.24 -17.10 -7.71
N ALA A 673 -5.29 -16.10 -8.58
CA ALA A 673 -5.40 -16.25 -10.03
C ALA A 673 -4.47 -15.22 -10.71
N SER A 674 -3.63 -15.65 -11.65
CA SER A 674 -2.64 -14.73 -12.29
C SER A 674 -3.27 -13.66 -13.20
N CYS A 675 -4.52 -13.84 -13.60
CA CYS A 675 -5.33 -12.84 -14.31
C CYS A 675 -5.97 -11.79 -13.39
N GLY A 676 -5.90 -11.96 -12.07
CA GLY A 676 -6.68 -11.16 -11.13
C GLY A 676 -8.17 -11.47 -11.18
N HIS A 677 -8.99 -10.66 -10.50
CA HIS A 677 -10.45 -10.78 -10.48
C HIS A 677 -10.97 -12.12 -9.96
N GLU A 678 -10.40 -12.60 -8.84
CA GLU A 678 -10.70 -13.91 -8.26
C GLU A 678 -12.19 -14.14 -7.96
N GLU A 679 -12.91 -13.07 -7.61
CA GLU A 679 -14.35 -13.13 -7.31
C GLU A 679 -15.21 -13.37 -8.54
N GLN A 680 -14.79 -12.90 -9.71
CA GLN A 680 -15.52 -13.08 -10.98
C GLN A 680 -15.24 -14.47 -11.59
N LEU A 681 -14.10 -15.07 -11.28
CA LEU A 681 -13.70 -16.39 -11.78
C LEU A 681 -14.22 -17.57 -10.94
N CYS A 682 -15.18 -17.33 -10.03
CA CYS A 682 -15.73 -18.36 -9.15
C CYS A 682 -16.34 -19.54 -9.94
N SER A 683 -16.97 -19.29 -11.08
CA SER A 683 -17.57 -20.34 -11.93
C SER A 683 -16.51 -21.28 -12.51
N LEU A 684 -15.41 -20.72 -13.03
CA LEU A 684 -14.28 -21.49 -13.56
C LEU A 684 -13.56 -22.27 -12.45
N ILE A 685 -13.37 -21.66 -11.29
CA ILE A 685 -12.70 -22.28 -10.14
C ILE A 685 -13.53 -23.42 -9.55
N ALA A 686 -14.86 -23.26 -9.49
CA ALA A 686 -15.76 -24.34 -9.13
C ALA A 686 -15.68 -25.52 -10.11
N LEU A 687 -15.50 -25.24 -11.41
CA LEU A 687 -15.31 -26.28 -12.41
C LEU A 687 -13.97 -27.02 -12.23
N ILE A 688 -12.87 -26.29 -12.03
CA ILE A 688 -11.54 -26.84 -11.73
C ILE A 688 -11.62 -27.75 -10.50
N GLN A 689 -12.22 -27.26 -9.42
CA GLN A 689 -12.42 -28.03 -8.19
C GLN A 689 -13.22 -29.30 -8.48
N THR A 690 -14.34 -29.19 -9.20
CA THR A 690 -15.21 -30.33 -9.53
C THR A 690 -14.45 -31.40 -10.30
N PHE A 691 -13.65 -31.04 -11.31
CA PHE A 691 -12.85 -32.01 -12.06
C PHE A 691 -11.86 -32.75 -11.17
N VAL A 692 -11.13 -32.03 -10.34
CA VAL A 692 -10.16 -32.64 -9.42
C VAL A 692 -10.88 -33.56 -8.43
N MET A 693 -11.95 -33.09 -7.78
CA MET A 693 -12.69 -33.86 -6.77
C MET A 693 -13.38 -35.09 -7.34
N VAL A 694 -13.90 -35.05 -8.57
CA VAL A 694 -14.49 -36.23 -9.24
C VAL A 694 -13.43 -37.31 -9.46
N VAL A 695 -12.24 -36.95 -9.94
CA VAL A 695 -11.16 -37.94 -10.14
C VAL A 695 -10.62 -38.45 -8.81
N THR A 696 -10.51 -37.59 -7.79
CA THR A 696 -10.17 -38.00 -6.42
C THR A 696 -11.20 -38.98 -5.85
N SER A 697 -12.49 -38.85 -6.18
CA SER A 697 -13.51 -39.81 -5.76
C SER A 697 -13.31 -41.22 -6.34
N TRP A 698 -12.57 -41.33 -7.44
CA TRP A 698 -12.15 -42.61 -8.05
C TRP A 698 -10.87 -43.17 -7.41
N ASN A 699 -10.35 -42.50 -6.37
CA ASN A 699 -9.07 -42.79 -5.74
C ASN A 699 -7.88 -42.64 -6.70
N ASP A 700 -7.98 -41.69 -7.63
CA ASP A 700 -6.92 -41.31 -8.58
C ASP A 700 -6.67 -39.79 -8.51
N ASN A 701 -5.60 -39.32 -9.14
CA ASN A 701 -5.22 -37.89 -9.17
C ASN A 701 -5.25 -37.36 -10.60
N LEU A 702 -6.06 -36.32 -10.83
CA LEU A 702 -6.03 -35.57 -12.07
C LEU A 702 -4.66 -34.87 -12.18
N LYS A 703 -3.85 -35.28 -13.16
CA LYS A 703 -2.54 -34.67 -13.42
C LYS A 703 -2.57 -33.68 -14.56
N ARG A 704 -3.14 -34.05 -15.71
CA ARG A 704 -3.09 -33.21 -16.91
C ARG A 704 -4.31 -33.42 -17.81
N ILE A 705 -4.82 -32.34 -18.37
CA ILE A 705 -5.77 -32.32 -19.49
C ILE A 705 -5.06 -31.69 -20.68
N ARG A 706 -5.07 -32.35 -21.84
CA ARG A 706 -4.43 -31.86 -23.07
C ARG A 706 -5.47 -31.62 -24.15
N SER A 707 -5.46 -30.41 -24.70
CA SER A 707 -6.16 -30.02 -25.92
C SER A 707 -5.13 -29.70 -27.02
N ALA A 708 -5.58 -29.56 -28.27
CA ALA A 708 -4.69 -29.37 -29.43
C ALA A 708 -3.82 -28.10 -29.33
N GLN A 709 -4.29 -27.06 -28.64
CA GLN A 709 -3.62 -25.76 -28.51
C GLN A 709 -3.33 -25.36 -27.06
N MET A 710 -3.69 -26.21 -26.09
CA MET A 710 -3.60 -25.86 -24.67
C MET A 710 -3.40 -27.10 -23.80
N GLN A 711 -2.53 -26.97 -22.79
CA GLN A 711 -2.27 -27.98 -21.79
C GLN A 711 -2.59 -27.43 -20.42
N ILE A 712 -3.28 -28.23 -19.62
CA ILE A 712 -3.68 -27.88 -18.26
C ILE A 712 -3.09 -28.93 -17.32
N SER A 713 -2.20 -28.53 -16.42
CA SER A 713 -1.64 -29.41 -15.38
C SER A 713 -2.23 -29.08 -14.01
N PHE A 714 -2.51 -30.12 -13.23
CA PHE A 714 -3.19 -30.06 -11.95
C PHE A 714 -2.32 -30.72 -10.87
N SER A 715 -2.35 -30.17 -9.67
CA SER A 715 -1.78 -30.80 -8.48
C SER A 715 -2.70 -30.61 -7.30
N TYR A 716 -3.20 -31.73 -6.78
CA TYR A 716 -4.01 -31.76 -5.57
C TYR A 716 -3.17 -32.24 -4.39
N ARG A 717 -3.08 -31.40 -3.36
CA ARG A 717 -2.40 -31.68 -2.10
C ARG A 717 -3.20 -31.02 -0.99
N SER A 718 -4.06 -31.79 -0.33
CA SER A 718 -4.94 -31.26 0.72
C SER A 718 -4.15 -30.39 1.72
N PRO A 719 -4.60 -29.16 1.99
CA PRO A 719 -5.92 -28.57 1.65
C PRO A 719 -5.96 -27.71 0.37
N LEU A 720 -5.01 -27.84 -0.56
CA LEU A 720 -4.86 -27.01 -1.75
C LEU A 720 -5.04 -27.77 -3.07
N ILE A 721 -5.59 -27.07 -4.06
CA ILE A 721 -5.66 -27.49 -5.46
C ILE A 721 -4.95 -26.40 -6.29
N LEU A 722 -3.98 -26.82 -7.10
CA LEU A 722 -3.23 -25.97 -8.02
C LEU A 722 -3.53 -26.39 -9.45
N CYS A 723 -3.66 -25.40 -10.34
CA CYS A 723 -3.92 -25.61 -11.76
C CYS A 723 -3.11 -24.59 -12.57
N ILE A 724 -2.36 -25.07 -13.56
CA ILE A 724 -1.64 -24.23 -14.51
C ILE A 724 -2.16 -24.52 -15.91
N VAL A 725 -2.52 -23.47 -16.63
CA VAL A 725 -2.96 -23.51 -18.03
C VAL A 725 -1.86 -22.88 -18.88
N SER A 726 -1.39 -23.59 -19.90
CA SER A 726 -0.34 -23.09 -20.79
C SER A 726 -0.55 -23.55 -22.22
N ARG A 727 -0.15 -22.73 -23.20
CA ARG A 727 -0.10 -23.12 -24.61
C ARG A 727 1.13 -23.98 -24.92
N ASP A 728 2.22 -23.77 -24.20
CA ASP A 728 3.41 -24.62 -24.25
C ASP A 728 3.37 -25.70 -23.15
N GLY A 729 3.72 -26.93 -23.51
CA GLY A 729 3.70 -28.09 -22.64
C GLY A 729 4.99 -28.34 -21.85
N PHE A 730 6.02 -27.50 -22.04
CA PHE A 730 7.34 -27.73 -21.48
C PHE A 730 7.31 -27.75 -19.94
N GLN A 731 7.57 -28.93 -19.36
CA GLN A 731 7.76 -29.16 -17.92
C GLN A 731 6.67 -28.63 -16.96
N LEU A 732 5.40 -28.54 -17.41
CA LEU A 732 4.29 -28.05 -16.58
C LEU A 732 4.17 -28.72 -15.20
N ASP A 733 4.48 -30.02 -15.09
CA ASP A 733 4.38 -30.72 -13.80
C ASP A 733 5.43 -30.23 -12.79
N ALA A 734 6.63 -29.87 -13.27
CA ALA A 734 7.68 -29.26 -12.44
C ALA A 734 7.30 -27.82 -12.06
N GLN A 735 6.66 -27.08 -12.97
CA GLN A 735 6.17 -25.72 -12.72
C GLN A 735 5.08 -25.71 -11.65
N VAL A 736 4.08 -26.60 -11.73
CA VAL A 736 3.04 -26.74 -10.70
C VAL A 736 3.65 -27.10 -9.35
N ASP A 737 4.66 -27.98 -9.34
CA ASP A 737 5.38 -28.34 -8.11
C ASP A 737 6.18 -27.17 -7.53
N LEU A 738 6.77 -26.31 -8.37
CA LEU A 738 7.45 -25.12 -7.92
C LEU A 738 6.48 -24.13 -7.27
N VAL A 739 5.32 -23.89 -7.90
CA VAL A 739 4.26 -23.02 -7.34
C VAL A 739 3.79 -23.55 -5.98
N TYR A 740 3.64 -24.87 -5.83
CA TYR A 740 3.29 -25.47 -4.55
C TYR A 740 4.39 -25.28 -3.48
N LYS A 741 5.66 -25.49 -3.83
CA LYS A 741 6.80 -25.25 -2.92
C LYS A 741 6.88 -23.77 -2.53
N GLN A 742 6.58 -22.87 -3.44
CA GLN A 742 6.54 -21.43 -3.21
C GLN A 742 5.40 -21.06 -2.25
N MET A 743 4.23 -21.68 -2.35
CA MET A 743 3.16 -21.53 -1.36
C MET A 743 3.61 -22.01 0.03
N LEU A 744 4.34 -23.12 0.10
CA LEU A 744 4.88 -23.64 1.37
C LEU A 744 5.96 -22.75 1.99
N SER A 745 6.70 -21.98 1.18
CA SER A 745 7.65 -20.99 1.68
C SER A 745 6.96 -19.81 2.36
N ILE A 746 5.70 -19.53 2.02
CA ILE A 746 4.93 -18.41 2.54
C ILE A 746 4.09 -18.83 3.75
N ILE A 747 3.42 -19.98 3.63
CA ILE A 747 2.67 -20.59 4.74
C ILE A 747 3.14 -22.03 4.91
N CYS A 748 3.75 -22.32 6.05
CA CYS A 748 4.21 -23.66 6.37
C CYS A 748 3.05 -24.67 6.34
N ARG A 749 3.33 -25.89 5.86
CA ARG A 749 2.32 -26.97 5.74
C ARG A 749 1.57 -27.23 7.06
N ALA A 750 2.28 -27.26 8.19
CA ALA A 750 1.69 -27.49 9.50
C ALA A 750 0.72 -26.36 9.90
N GLN A 751 1.07 -25.11 9.59
CA GLN A 751 0.21 -23.95 9.82
C GLN A 751 -1.02 -24.01 8.91
N LEU A 752 -0.84 -24.32 7.63
CA LEU A 752 -1.93 -24.45 6.67
C LEU A 752 -2.97 -25.48 7.13
N ILE A 753 -2.52 -26.67 7.54
CA ILE A 753 -3.40 -27.73 8.07
C ILE A 753 -4.07 -27.28 9.37
N SER A 754 -3.31 -26.70 10.31
CA SER A 754 -3.85 -26.20 11.58
C SER A 754 -4.91 -25.11 11.40
N ILE A 755 -4.72 -24.20 10.43
CA ILE A 755 -5.68 -23.13 10.11
C ILE A 755 -7.00 -23.72 9.61
N PHE A 756 -6.95 -24.65 8.64
CA PHE A 756 -8.17 -25.27 8.13
C PHE A 756 -8.85 -26.21 9.13
N GLN A 757 -8.09 -26.81 10.06
CA GLN A 757 -8.65 -27.58 11.18
C GLN A 757 -9.31 -26.68 12.24
N THR A 758 -8.69 -25.54 12.57
CA THR A 758 -9.14 -24.66 13.66
C THR A 758 -10.24 -23.69 13.21
N LYS A 759 -10.10 -23.09 12.02
CA LYS A 759 -11.04 -22.09 11.48
C LYS A 759 -12.07 -22.70 10.52
N GLY A 760 -11.95 -23.99 10.23
CA GLY A 760 -12.85 -24.75 9.36
C GLY A 760 -12.46 -24.72 7.88
N PRO A 761 -13.04 -25.64 7.08
CA PRO A 761 -12.69 -25.84 5.67
C PRO A 761 -13.08 -24.65 4.79
N ASN A 762 -14.05 -23.84 5.22
CA ASN A 762 -14.53 -22.64 4.53
C ASN A 762 -13.69 -21.39 4.83
N PHE A 763 -12.57 -21.49 5.53
CA PHE A 763 -11.73 -20.33 5.80
C PHE A 763 -11.12 -19.79 4.51
N ASP A 764 -11.18 -18.47 4.31
CA ASP A 764 -10.61 -17.82 3.13
C ASP A 764 -9.17 -17.39 3.41
N LEU A 765 -8.22 -18.11 2.79
CA LEU A 765 -6.80 -17.88 2.97
C LEU A 765 -6.34 -16.50 2.51
N ARG A 766 -7.09 -15.86 1.61
CA ARG A 766 -6.73 -14.54 1.08
C ARG A 766 -6.63 -13.52 2.19
N PHE A 767 -7.42 -13.63 3.27
CA PHE A 767 -7.33 -12.71 4.42
C PHE A 767 -5.99 -12.80 5.16
N MET A 768 -5.37 -13.98 5.21
CA MET A 768 -4.05 -14.14 5.83
C MET A 768 -2.91 -13.75 4.89
N LEU A 769 -3.15 -13.88 3.58
CA LEU A 769 -2.20 -13.48 2.54
C LEU A 769 -2.33 -11.98 2.18
N LYS A 770 -3.39 -11.30 2.64
CA LYS A 770 -3.65 -9.87 2.40
C LYS A 770 -2.59 -9.04 3.13
N GLY A 771 -1.66 -8.48 2.37
CA GLY A 771 -0.49 -7.75 2.86
C GLY A 771 0.84 -8.38 2.47
N MET A 772 0.84 -9.62 1.97
CA MET A 772 2.03 -10.25 1.40
C MET A 772 2.15 -9.87 -0.09
N CYS A 773 2.51 -8.61 -0.38
CA CYS A 773 2.78 -8.14 -1.75
C CYS A 773 3.82 -8.99 -2.51
N PHE A 774 4.64 -9.73 -1.75
CA PHE A 774 5.53 -10.75 -2.28
C PHE A 774 4.81 -11.80 -3.11
N LEU A 775 3.64 -12.32 -2.70
CA LEU A 775 3.02 -13.45 -3.40
C LEU A 775 2.62 -13.09 -4.84
N THR A 776 2.07 -11.89 -5.04
CA THR A 776 1.71 -11.37 -6.36
C THR A 776 2.95 -11.01 -7.19
N LEU A 777 3.94 -10.34 -6.60
CA LEU A 777 5.17 -9.96 -7.30
C LEU A 777 5.98 -11.20 -7.71
N PHE A 778 6.13 -12.16 -6.81
CA PHE A 778 6.95 -13.36 -6.99
C PHE A 778 6.27 -14.39 -7.89
N MET A 779 4.93 -14.53 -7.88
CA MET A 779 4.21 -15.38 -8.85
C MET A 779 4.18 -14.76 -10.26
N ASN A 780 4.06 -13.44 -10.38
CA ASN A 780 4.18 -12.76 -11.68
C ASN A 780 5.62 -12.78 -12.23
N LEU A 781 6.63 -12.80 -11.36
CA LEU A 781 8.03 -13.04 -11.73
C LEU A 781 8.26 -14.48 -12.21
N SER A 782 7.54 -15.46 -11.64
CA SER A 782 7.49 -16.83 -12.16
C SER A 782 6.92 -16.86 -13.57
N ASP A 783 5.80 -16.17 -13.82
CA ASP A 783 5.20 -16.05 -15.16
C ASP A 783 6.22 -15.50 -16.19
N PHE A 784 7.01 -14.49 -15.81
CA PHE A 784 8.08 -13.92 -16.65
C PHE A 784 9.29 -14.86 -16.83
N GLY A 785 9.63 -15.65 -15.81
CA GLY A 785 10.74 -16.61 -15.84
C GLY A 785 10.41 -17.90 -16.59
N PHE A 786 9.13 -18.23 -16.76
CA PHE A 786 8.66 -19.40 -17.51
C PHE A 786 8.30 -19.10 -18.98
N GLN A 787 8.18 -17.82 -19.37
CA GLN A 787 7.99 -17.39 -20.77
C GLN A 787 9.31 -17.23 -21.56
N LYS A 788 10.47 -17.41 -20.93
CA LYS A 788 11.79 -17.47 -21.58
C LYS A 788 12.34 -18.88 -21.51
#